data_AF-B2VXR0-F1
#
_entry.id   AF-B2VXR0-F1
#
_cell.length_a   1.000
_cell.length_b   1.000
_cell.length_c   1.000
_cell.angle_alpha   90.00
_cell.angle_beta   90.00
_cell.angle_gamma   90.00
#
_symmetry.space_group_name_H-M   'P 1'
#
loop_
_entity.id
_entity.type
_entity.pdbx_description
1 polymer ?
#
loop_
_entity_poly.entity_id
_entity_poly.type
_entity_poly.pdbx_seq_one_letter_code
_entity_poly.pdbx_strand_id
1 'polypeptide(L)'
;MKASVTPVFPRQRRDFSFISSCSVCVFLPLSPVNYPAKPWTLSGIPLRRHEKSQRFRRLHSVQQPKDKNSPESSTQQFNHEKSPESSIDNSVSILQADAASDVDTSLWGTIEDSEGLTEEKSEENFEESPEESLERNSEDDLEEKIALKIESLSRNARKALRQSRPATVLASISGPARHLYFVAPANKIDLSYNSVQESTRRGVYKAESPLSIALQALEPHSLYSILARYLQHHTASPSPEQDFEYDRLELHYLRSKGYTPESIEQWAHSLTEPQSNMAVKIFAPGVETPPLFLLLLFLRRKHIRVSALRIIMGHLDRIVQSKSLSWSALKILAVRLVRHARELWPESIPWIASWFVTEATRLHRDANATEPFSPRRLLDITQFCNNYLMLLSLPASSRPVLYAAHQEKAQFKILEYMANASPPIVVTKLGFRSVIRNQLAHAKTPQEREWAELKGPSWPPWKENRTAMDEEKGYEFGTSRASQLLRRMYEAGYAGHIWEEVAQTYAGWDTDLSPTIQTRTSLPRISSQYGDDDQLRPVLWAGRIRSTRTRREAWACFLSSESSSEPAHPEIYLAMFERLCYPEAERSAQADFSSNTGQVPGRNSADLLPGDMKEVLPDPSSSLHYVYLSEPIPGYRQLLIRMLDKHVKPSNRLLAFLLEWCPDFHIGLNLLDIAKDDYNGGTGRILKGIHDDDASVRSIPGYLFASIIRFLCHWGRFKQPPTKELCFLHPEQHAHELMWDRQYLIEYAYLLLRHYRPKYRPAWAAFTEKVMNDNTSKSAGKFARYRIIYGLLEDMEQIDLDLDDELFRIACTATYFAVQSVHQGEAAFGDANQILSNGSARLRTLFNSLVGANADMHLYRGDIVPPHIPGPAELHAYVRALGFLGDHEGLYSFTTWLTKHRSEVTARVQAQRSGRDILFKTLVALRAAVENGGVSPHSDHSKRAPADIALLIKSQIDSVEEWGGWPAQKYVEWYLMGGLKSAPPTVGGR
;
A
#
# COMPACT_ATOMS: atom_id res chain seq x y z
N MET A 1 46.86 69.10 25.85
CA MET A 1 45.80 70.12 26.09
C MET A 1 44.50 69.67 25.42
N LYS A 2 43.41 70.42 25.61
CA LYS A 2 42.02 70.20 25.10
C LYS A 2 41.93 70.04 23.56
N ALA A 3 40.88 69.47 22.95
CA ALA A 3 39.76 68.60 23.41
C ALA A 3 38.85 68.12 22.23
N SER A 4 37.98 67.12 22.48
CA SER A 4 36.66 66.84 21.82
C SER A 4 36.65 66.42 20.33
N VAL A 5 35.65 65.72 19.75
CA VAL A 5 34.20 65.50 20.09
C VAL A 5 33.76 64.02 19.84
N THR A 6 32.72 63.54 20.56
CA THR A 6 31.90 62.31 20.36
C THR A 6 30.40 62.69 20.53
N PRO A 7 29.33 61.95 20.09
CA PRO A 7 28.95 60.52 20.37
C PRO A 7 28.54 59.72 19.10
N VAL A 8 28.25 58.40 19.02
CA VAL A 8 27.67 57.32 19.89
C VAL A 8 26.13 57.20 19.88
N PHE A 9 25.61 56.09 19.33
CA PHE A 9 24.31 55.44 19.63
C PHE A 9 24.35 53.94 19.15
N PRO A 10 23.44 53.01 19.53
CA PRO A 10 23.90 51.84 20.30
C PRO A 10 23.43 50.45 19.82
N ARG A 11 23.96 49.40 20.48
CA ARG A 11 23.30 48.09 20.61
C ARG A 11 22.19 48.17 21.67
N GLN A 12 21.13 47.36 21.55
CA GLN A 12 20.18 47.15 22.65
C GLN A 12 19.83 45.67 22.84
N ARG A 13 19.67 45.29 24.12
CA ARG A 13 19.33 43.97 24.64
C ARG A 13 18.71 44.23 26.01
N ARG A 14 17.51 43.73 26.33
CA ARG A 14 17.09 43.34 27.69
C ARG A 14 15.67 42.81 27.79
N ASP A 15 15.52 42.04 28.85
CA ASP A 15 14.36 41.37 29.44
C ASP A 15 13.51 42.34 30.28
N PHE A 16 12.34 41.89 30.75
CA PHE A 16 11.51 42.32 31.92
C PHE A 16 10.01 42.03 31.59
N SER A 17 9.08 41.68 32.49
CA SER A 17 9.08 40.94 33.78
C SER A 17 7.62 40.77 34.26
N PHE A 18 7.34 39.85 35.19
CA PHE A 18 6.01 39.66 35.78
C PHE A 18 5.51 40.86 36.62
N ILE A 19 4.19 41.14 36.55
CA ILE A 19 3.36 41.64 37.67
C ILE A 19 2.02 40.85 37.63
N SER A 20 1.39 40.67 38.79
CA SER A 20 0.15 39.88 39.00
C SER A 20 -0.93 40.72 39.69
N SER A 21 -2.20 40.45 39.40
CA SER A 21 -3.36 40.79 40.24
C SER A 21 -4.54 39.85 39.97
N CYS A 22 -5.42 39.66 40.96
CA CYS A 22 -6.41 38.57 41.00
C CYS A 22 -7.85 39.05 41.22
N SER A 23 -8.84 38.33 40.66
CA SER A 23 -10.17 37.97 41.23
C SER A 23 -10.94 37.19 40.14
N VAL A 24 -11.39 35.94 40.30
CA VAL A 24 -12.32 35.34 41.30
C VAL A 24 -13.76 35.80 41.10
N CYS A 25 -14.57 34.99 40.40
CA CYS A 25 -15.85 34.47 40.92
C CYS A 25 -16.45 33.34 40.05
N VAL A 26 -17.35 32.56 40.64
CA VAL A 26 -17.97 31.32 40.13
C VAL A 26 -19.37 31.61 39.54
N PHE A 27 -19.83 30.86 38.51
CA PHE A 27 -21.10 30.10 38.49
C PHE A 27 -21.54 29.56 37.11
N LEU A 28 -22.22 28.41 37.16
CA LEU A 28 -23.06 27.76 36.13
C LEU A 28 -24.56 28.06 36.45
N PRO A 29 -25.56 27.61 35.66
CA PRO A 29 -25.68 27.49 34.19
C PRO A 29 -26.99 28.20 33.70
N LEU A 30 -27.45 27.93 32.47
CA LEU A 30 -28.86 27.67 32.04
C LEU A 30 -29.18 28.16 30.61
N SER A 31 -30.19 27.54 30.01
CA SER A 31 -30.96 27.96 28.82
C SER A 31 -32.46 27.99 29.23
N PRO A 32 -33.48 28.19 28.37
CA PRO A 32 -33.52 28.55 26.94
C PRO A 32 -34.55 29.70 26.62
N VAL A 33 -35.18 29.66 25.42
CA VAL A 33 -36.44 30.33 24.98
C VAL A 33 -36.34 31.66 24.19
N ASN A 34 -36.78 31.57 22.92
CA ASN A 34 -37.67 32.41 22.07
C ASN A 34 -37.86 33.93 22.39
N TYR A 35 -38.20 34.84 21.44
CA TYR A 35 -39.19 34.73 20.35
C TYR A 35 -38.91 35.77 19.18
N PRO A 36 -39.82 36.15 18.22
CA PRO A 36 -39.41 36.32 16.82
C PRO A 36 -39.58 37.74 16.20
N ALA A 37 -39.10 37.93 14.95
CA ALA A 37 -39.68 38.88 13.99
C ALA A 37 -39.38 38.55 12.50
N LYS A 38 -40.44 38.55 11.68
CA LYS A 38 -40.52 38.88 10.23
C LYS A 38 -41.70 39.89 10.11
N PRO A 39 -42.15 40.38 8.92
CA PRO A 39 -41.55 40.45 7.57
C PRO A 39 -41.51 41.90 7.02
N TRP A 40 -40.96 42.11 5.82
CA TRP A 40 -41.39 43.16 4.85
C TRP A 40 -41.24 42.63 3.41
N THR A 41 -41.95 43.21 2.44
CA THR A 41 -42.28 42.54 1.15
C THR A 41 -42.26 43.43 -0.10
N LEU A 42 -41.92 42.80 -1.24
CA LEU A 42 -42.39 43.04 -2.62
C LEU A 42 -42.12 44.38 -3.33
N SER A 43 -41.21 44.35 -4.31
CA SER A 43 -41.46 44.66 -5.75
C SER A 43 -40.10 44.68 -6.52
N GLY A 44 -40.00 44.38 -7.82
CA GLY A 44 -40.97 43.91 -8.81
C GLY A 44 -40.25 43.24 -10.02
N ILE A 45 -41.00 42.66 -10.96
CA ILE A 45 -40.48 41.86 -12.10
C ILE A 45 -40.53 42.68 -13.41
N PRO A 46 -39.61 42.48 -14.36
CA PRO A 46 -40.07 41.90 -15.65
C PRO A 46 -39.11 40.83 -16.24
N LEU A 47 -39.68 39.93 -17.07
CA LEU A 47 -38.97 38.82 -17.70
C LEU A 47 -38.06 39.27 -18.86
N ARG A 48 -37.03 38.46 -19.16
CA ARG A 48 -36.63 38.17 -20.55
C ARG A 48 -36.24 36.70 -20.73
N ARG A 49 -36.35 36.21 -21.98
CA ARG A 49 -36.30 34.78 -22.35
C ARG A 49 -34.88 34.28 -22.64
N HIS A 50 -34.78 32.94 -22.67
CA HIS A 50 -33.69 32.18 -23.32
C HIS A 50 -33.15 32.79 -24.62
N GLU A 51 -31.86 32.58 -24.84
CA GLU A 51 -31.36 32.27 -26.18
C GLU A 51 -30.29 31.17 -26.11
N LYS A 52 -30.16 30.36 -27.17
CA LYS A 52 -29.19 29.26 -27.28
C LYS A 52 -28.18 29.60 -28.38
N SER A 53 -26.89 29.55 -28.08
CA SER A 53 -25.81 29.47 -29.08
C SER A 53 -24.92 28.28 -28.71
N GLN A 54 -24.95 27.16 -29.44
CA GLN A 54 -24.56 26.91 -30.84
C GLN A 54 -23.04 26.90 -31.06
N ARG A 55 -22.58 25.77 -31.63
CA ARG A 55 -21.20 25.48 -32.01
C ARG A 55 -20.81 26.34 -33.22
N PHE A 56 -19.62 26.93 -33.20
CA PHE A 56 -18.98 27.44 -34.41
C PHE A 56 -17.85 26.50 -34.86
N ARG A 57 -18.06 25.82 -36.00
CA ARG A 57 -16.95 25.43 -36.88
C ARG A 57 -16.53 26.68 -37.66
N ARG A 58 -15.24 26.87 -37.90
CA ARG A 58 -14.75 27.60 -39.08
C ARG A 58 -13.72 26.75 -39.81
N LEU A 59 -14.05 26.42 -41.05
CA LEU A 59 -13.07 26.09 -42.08
C LEU A 59 -12.43 27.40 -42.53
N HIS A 60 -11.16 27.35 -42.93
CA HIS A 60 -10.64 28.27 -43.94
C HIS A 60 -10.04 27.45 -45.08
N SER A 61 -9.98 28.07 -46.26
CA SER A 61 -10.05 27.37 -47.54
C SER A 61 -8.95 27.83 -48.49
N VAL A 62 -8.30 26.83 -49.11
CA VAL A 62 -7.71 26.87 -50.47
C VAL A 62 -6.76 28.02 -50.81
N GLN A 63 -5.52 27.66 -51.16
CA GLN A 63 -4.96 28.08 -52.45
C GLN A 63 -3.93 27.06 -52.99
N GLN A 64 -4.20 26.52 -54.17
CA GLN A 64 -3.24 25.81 -55.01
C GLN A 64 -2.64 26.80 -56.03
N PRO A 65 -1.36 26.65 -56.42
CA PRO A 65 -0.90 26.97 -57.76
C PRO A 65 -0.99 25.74 -58.68
N LYS A 66 -1.11 25.96 -60.00
CA LYS A 66 -1.01 24.93 -61.04
C LYS A 66 0.27 25.09 -61.86
N ASP A 67 0.79 23.95 -62.31
CA ASP A 67 1.54 23.67 -63.54
C ASP A 67 2.12 24.86 -64.35
N LYS A 68 3.43 24.83 -64.65
CA LYS A 68 3.91 24.42 -65.99
C LYS A 68 5.44 24.41 -66.19
N ASN A 69 5.84 23.68 -67.24
CA ASN A 69 7.10 23.75 -68.02
C ASN A 69 8.40 23.16 -67.43
N SER A 70 8.75 21.97 -67.93
CA SER A 70 10.12 21.52 -68.24
C SER A 70 10.71 22.33 -69.43
N PRO A 71 12.01 22.19 -69.85
CA PRO A 71 12.56 20.94 -70.43
C PRO A 71 14.04 20.63 -70.12
N GLU A 72 14.51 19.44 -70.56
CA GLU A 72 15.90 19.05 -70.93
C GLU A 72 17.05 19.23 -69.90
N SER A 73 18.08 18.39 -69.79
CA SER A 73 18.39 16.99 -70.18
C SER A 73 19.67 16.60 -69.38
N SER A 74 20.36 15.44 -69.41
CA SER A 74 20.34 14.10 -70.05
C SER A 74 21.27 13.19 -69.18
N THR A 75 21.60 11.90 -69.39
CA THR A 75 21.28 10.82 -70.36
C THR A 75 21.51 9.44 -69.67
N GLN A 76 21.14 8.32 -70.35
CA GLN A 76 21.74 6.96 -70.25
C GLN A 76 21.51 6.12 -68.95
N GLN A 77 21.23 4.79 -69.00
CA GLN A 77 20.77 3.91 -70.10
C GLN A 77 20.32 2.49 -69.59
N PHE A 78 19.43 1.80 -70.34
CA PHE A 78 19.06 0.35 -70.37
C PHE A 78 18.75 -0.40 -69.02
N ASN A 79 17.54 -0.93 -68.74
CA ASN A 79 16.72 -2.02 -69.36
C ASN A 79 17.02 -3.43 -68.74
N HIS A 80 16.13 -4.44 -68.71
CA HIS A 80 14.78 -4.60 -69.30
C HIS A 80 13.96 -5.71 -68.58
N GLU A 81 12.62 -5.71 -68.75
CA GLU A 81 11.70 -6.88 -68.72
C GLU A 81 11.49 -7.65 -67.38
N LYS A 82 10.35 -8.32 -67.11
CA LYS A 82 9.10 -8.53 -67.89
C LYS A 82 7.90 -8.77 -66.94
N SER A 83 6.71 -8.28 -67.31
CA SER A 83 5.41 -8.76 -66.80
C SER A 83 4.76 -9.71 -67.82
N PRO A 84 3.78 -10.54 -67.42
CA PRO A 84 2.34 -10.23 -67.63
C PRO A 84 1.58 -10.18 -66.27
N GLU A 85 0.43 -9.52 -66.08
CA GLU A 85 -0.92 -9.76 -66.67
C GLU A 85 -1.45 -11.20 -66.41
N SER A 86 -2.72 -11.53 -66.19
CA SER A 86 -4.03 -10.83 -66.06
C SER A 86 -5.08 -11.90 -65.63
N SER A 87 -6.34 -11.67 -65.23
CA SER A 87 -7.11 -10.56 -64.62
C SER A 87 -8.55 -11.05 -64.38
N ILE A 88 -9.39 -10.34 -63.59
CA ILE A 88 -10.89 -10.31 -63.72
C ILE A 88 -11.63 -11.63 -63.28
N ASP A 89 -12.83 -11.65 -62.67
CA ASP A 89 -13.82 -10.58 -62.40
C ASP A 89 -14.54 -10.71 -61.02
N ASN A 90 -15.31 -9.66 -60.72
CA ASN A 90 -16.28 -9.47 -59.63
C ASN A 90 -17.41 -10.51 -59.55
N SER A 91 -18.01 -10.64 -58.36
CA SER A 91 -19.43 -10.26 -58.20
C SER A 91 -19.84 -10.10 -56.73
N VAL A 92 -20.79 -9.19 -56.51
CA VAL A 92 -21.32 -8.78 -55.20
C VAL A 92 -22.31 -9.81 -54.64
N SER A 93 -22.33 -9.99 -53.33
CA SER A 93 -23.56 -10.39 -52.62
C SER A 93 -23.65 -9.68 -51.27
N ILE A 94 -24.65 -8.82 -51.14
CA ILE A 94 -24.97 -8.09 -49.91
C ILE A 94 -25.78 -9.03 -49.01
N LEU A 95 -25.31 -9.25 -47.79
CA LEU A 95 -26.19 -9.58 -46.67
C LEU A 95 -25.81 -8.72 -45.46
N GLN A 96 -26.70 -7.78 -45.14
CA GLN A 96 -26.79 -7.27 -43.77
C GLN A 96 -27.23 -8.43 -42.87
N ALA A 97 -26.55 -8.60 -41.74
CA ALA A 97 -26.95 -9.52 -40.68
C ALA A 97 -26.96 -8.72 -39.37
N ASP A 98 -28.17 -8.51 -38.85
CA ASP A 98 -28.57 -7.46 -37.92
C ASP A 98 -27.79 -7.35 -36.60
N ALA A 99 -27.85 -6.15 -36.01
CA ALA A 99 -27.33 -5.88 -34.68
C ALA A 99 -28.13 -6.63 -33.60
N ALA A 100 -27.50 -7.62 -32.97
CA ALA A 100 -28.07 -8.38 -31.87
C ALA A 100 -27.83 -7.69 -30.51
N SER A 101 -28.70 -6.72 -30.19
CA SER A 101 -29.21 -6.44 -28.84
C SER A 101 -28.23 -6.51 -27.66
N ASP A 102 -27.76 -5.34 -27.19
CA ASP A 102 -27.40 -5.18 -25.77
C ASP A 102 -28.64 -5.48 -24.91
N VAL A 103 -28.52 -6.39 -23.93
CA VAL A 103 -29.61 -6.73 -23.01
C VAL A 103 -29.58 -5.80 -21.81
N ASP A 104 -30.56 -4.91 -21.78
CA ASP A 104 -30.83 -3.96 -20.71
C ASP A 104 -30.87 -4.62 -19.32
N THR A 105 -30.28 -3.96 -18.33
CA THR A 105 -30.59 -4.18 -16.90
C THR A 105 -30.67 -2.86 -16.15
N SER A 106 -31.27 -1.85 -16.79
CA SER A 106 -31.80 -0.68 -16.10
C SER A 106 -33.01 -1.06 -15.23
N LEU A 107 -32.90 -0.85 -13.91
CA LEU A 107 -34.06 -0.74 -13.02
C LEU A 107 -33.67 -0.11 -11.67
N TRP A 108 -33.70 1.23 -11.57
CA TRP A 108 -34.14 2.00 -10.39
C TRP A 108 -34.29 3.50 -10.76
N GLY A 109 -35.27 4.17 -10.13
CA GLY A 109 -35.73 5.52 -10.49
C GLY A 109 -36.87 5.51 -11.54
N THR A 110 -37.95 6.28 -11.43
CA THR A 110 -38.37 7.21 -10.35
C THR A 110 -39.90 7.38 -10.39
N ILE A 111 -40.59 7.38 -9.23
CA ILE A 111 -41.96 7.90 -9.05
C ILE A 111 -42.04 8.55 -7.66
N GLU A 112 -42.77 9.67 -7.57
CA GLU A 112 -43.06 10.46 -6.35
C GLU A 112 -44.53 10.26 -5.90
N ASP A 113 -44.88 10.83 -4.75
CA ASP A 113 -46.24 11.11 -4.23
C ASP A 113 -47.26 9.97 -3.99
N SER A 114 -47.65 9.78 -2.73
CA SER A 114 -49.05 10.01 -2.27
C SER A 114 -49.18 9.97 -0.73
N GLU A 115 -50.31 10.47 -0.24
CA GLU A 115 -50.56 10.89 1.15
C GLU A 115 -51.21 9.79 2.04
N GLY A 116 -51.07 9.95 3.36
CA GLY A 116 -52.24 9.92 4.24
C GLY A 116 -52.50 8.72 5.17
N LEU A 117 -53.09 9.04 6.34
CA LEU A 117 -53.87 8.20 7.28
C LEU A 117 -53.11 7.04 7.97
N THR A 118 -52.69 7.16 9.24
CA THR A 118 -53.47 7.10 10.51
C THR A 118 -54.18 5.76 10.79
N GLU A 119 -53.72 5.04 11.83
CA GLU A 119 -54.58 4.63 12.95
C GLU A 119 -53.73 4.23 14.18
N GLU A 120 -54.38 4.18 15.36
CA GLU A 120 -53.75 3.99 16.68
C GLU A 120 -53.98 2.59 17.25
N LYS A 121 -53.07 2.13 18.12
CA LYS A 121 -53.28 1.36 19.38
C LYS A 121 -52.00 0.58 19.76
N SER A 122 -51.62 0.36 21.01
CA SER A 122 -51.88 0.92 22.34
C SER A 122 -51.27 -0.13 23.28
N GLU A 123 -50.46 0.26 24.26
CA GLU A 123 -49.80 -0.67 25.18
C GLU A 123 -50.79 -1.22 26.23
N GLU A 124 -50.62 -2.46 26.70
CA GLU A 124 -51.00 -2.83 28.07
C GLU A 124 -50.15 -3.99 28.62
N ASN A 125 -50.11 -4.13 29.94
CA ASN A 125 -48.89 -4.34 30.74
C ASN A 125 -48.98 -5.58 31.68
N PHE A 126 -47.83 -6.13 32.11
CA PHE A 126 -47.66 -7.16 33.18
C PHE A 126 -48.33 -8.55 32.95
N GLU A 127 -48.06 -9.65 33.66
CA GLU A 127 -47.40 -9.88 34.98
C GLU A 127 -46.50 -11.16 35.03
N GLU A 128 -46.28 -11.79 36.20
CA GLU A 128 -45.13 -12.66 36.54
C GLU A 128 -45.21 -14.17 36.17
N SER A 129 -44.06 -14.85 36.29
CA SER A 129 -43.81 -16.31 36.10
C SER A 129 -44.06 -17.13 37.39
N PRO A 130 -44.19 -18.49 37.35
CA PRO A 130 -42.98 -19.36 37.35
C PRO A 130 -43.16 -20.79 36.72
N GLU A 131 -42.16 -21.65 37.00
CA GLU A 131 -42.10 -23.14 36.92
C GLU A 131 -41.43 -23.81 35.70
N GLU A 132 -40.25 -24.37 35.97
CA GLU A 132 -39.45 -25.24 35.09
C GLU A 132 -40.04 -26.66 35.06
N SER A 133 -40.35 -27.22 33.88
CA SER A 133 -40.54 -28.68 33.69
C SER A 133 -40.75 -29.14 32.23
N LEU A 134 -41.10 -28.26 31.30
CA LEU A 134 -41.62 -28.64 29.97
C LEU A 134 -40.61 -28.63 28.80
N GLU A 135 -39.41 -28.08 28.96
CA GLU A 135 -38.53 -27.73 27.83
C GLU A 135 -38.12 -28.90 26.93
N ARG A 136 -37.99 -30.13 27.47
CA ARG A 136 -37.63 -31.32 26.67
C ARG A 136 -38.67 -31.73 25.63
N ASN A 137 -39.95 -31.44 25.85
CA ASN A 137 -41.00 -31.79 24.88
C ASN A 137 -41.17 -30.74 23.77
N SER A 138 -40.60 -29.54 23.94
CA SER A 138 -40.65 -28.47 22.93
C SER A 138 -39.53 -28.53 21.89
N GLU A 139 -38.40 -29.17 22.20
CA GLU A 139 -37.28 -29.29 21.25
C GLU A 139 -37.56 -30.37 20.19
N ASP A 140 -37.95 -31.59 20.59
CA ASP A 140 -38.35 -32.68 19.66
C ASP A 140 -39.46 -32.21 18.70
N ASP A 141 -40.48 -31.55 19.24
CA ASP A 141 -41.64 -31.01 18.52
C ASP A 141 -41.26 -29.82 17.60
N LEU A 142 -40.08 -29.20 17.80
CA LEU A 142 -39.50 -28.21 16.89
C LEU A 142 -38.61 -28.87 15.82
N GLU A 143 -37.81 -29.87 16.17
CA GLU A 143 -36.97 -30.64 15.24
C GLU A 143 -37.81 -31.37 14.19
N GLU A 144 -38.91 -32.04 14.58
CA GLU A 144 -39.80 -32.72 13.63
C GLU A 144 -40.44 -31.73 12.64
N LYS A 145 -40.88 -30.56 13.13
CA LYS A 145 -41.38 -29.47 12.27
C LYS A 145 -40.31 -28.89 11.35
N ILE A 146 -39.05 -28.87 11.77
CA ILE A 146 -37.89 -28.48 10.94
C ILE A 146 -37.61 -29.54 9.86
N ALA A 147 -37.65 -30.83 10.21
CA ALA A 147 -37.43 -31.94 9.30
C ALA A 147 -38.48 -31.98 8.17
N LEU A 148 -39.78 -31.97 8.52
CA LEU A 148 -40.89 -31.92 7.55
C LEU A 148 -40.77 -30.71 6.61
N LYS A 149 -40.34 -29.56 7.15
CA LYS A 149 -40.14 -28.33 6.37
C LYS A 149 -38.93 -28.45 5.44
N ILE A 150 -37.86 -29.13 5.84
CA ILE A 150 -36.72 -29.47 4.98
C ILE A 150 -37.14 -30.41 3.84
N GLU A 151 -38.01 -31.38 4.12
CA GLU A 151 -38.52 -32.30 3.10
C GLU A 151 -39.36 -31.59 2.03
N SER A 152 -40.15 -30.59 2.42
CA SER A 152 -40.93 -29.76 1.47
C SER A 152 -40.09 -28.97 0.46
N LEU A 153 -38.81 -28.70 0.76
CA LEU A 153 -37.94 -27.86 -0.08
C LEU A 153 -37.43 -28.60 -1.32
N SER A 154 -37.48 -27.94 -2.48
CA SER A 154 -36.88 -28.46 -3.72
C SER A 154 -35.36 -28.63 -3.61
N ARG A 155 -34.77 -29.56 -4.39
CA ARG A 155 -33.31 -29.82 -4.38
C ARG A 155 -32.48 -28.55 -4.58
N ASN A 156 -32.93 -27.62 -5.42
CA ASN A 156 -32.25 -26.34 -5.65
C ASN A 156 -32.41 -25.36 -4.48
N ALA A 157 -33.57 -25.34 -3.81
CA ALA A 157 -33.76 -24.55 -2.59
C ALA A 157 -32.89 -25.08 -1.43
N ARG A 158 -32.87 -26.41 -1.22
CA ARG A 158 -31.96 -27.05 -0.24
C ARG A 158 -30.49 -26.77 -0.56
N LYS A 159 -30.09 -26.73 -1.84
CA LYS A 159 -28.73 -26.37 -2.27
C LYS A 159 -28.39 -24.89 -2.02
N ALA A 160 -29.36 -23.98 -2.18
CA ALA A 160 -29.17 -22.55 -1.94
C ALA A 160 -29.11 -22.18 -0.44
N LEU A 161 -29.77 -22.95 0.43
CA LEU A 161 -29.78 -22.76 1.90
C LEU A 161 -28.56 -23.35 2.62
N ARG A 162 -27.70 -24.11 1.91
CA ARG A 162 -26.46 -24.67 2.46
C ARG A 162 -25.33 -23.66 2.40
N GLN A 163 -24.62 -23.49 3.51
CA GLN A 163 -23.31 -22.85 3.53
C GLN A 163 -22.32 -23.64 2.65
N SER A 164 -21.24 -22.99 2.17
CA SER A 164 -20.15 -23.72 1.51
C SER A 164 -19.43 -24.60 2.54
N ARG A 165 -18.94 -25.79 2.15
CA ARG A 165 -18.20 -26.68 3.06
C ARG A 165 -17.00 -26.03 3.78
N PRO A 166 -16.23 -25.11 3.18
CA PRO A 166 -15.23 -24.33 3.91
C PRO A 166 -15.80 -23.26 4.84
N ALA A 167 -17.01 -22.75 4.58
CA ALA A 167 -17.67 -21.84 5.51
C ALA A 167 -18.15 -22.61 6.76
N THR A 168 -18.67 -23.83 6.60
CA THR A 168 -18.98 -24.73 7.73
C THR A 168 -17.75 -24.96 8.62
N VAL A 169 -16.60 -25.33 8.04
CA VAL A 169 -15.33 -25.54 8.78
C VAL A 169 -14.80 -24.25 9.45
N LEU A 170 -15.19 -23.06 9.00
CA LEU A 170 -14.84 -21.78 9.65
C LEU A 170 -15.92 -21.27 10.62
N ALA A 171 -17.14 -21.80 10.55
CA ALA A 171 -18.22 -21.55 11.49
C ALA A 171 -18.06 -22.41 12.75
N SER A 172 -17.57 -23.64 12.59
CA SER A 172 -17.21 -24.56 13.68
C SER A 172 -15.94 -24.18 14.46
N ILE A 173 -15.27 -23.06 14.11
CA ILE A 173 -14.17 -22.51 14.91
C ILE A 173 -14.74 -21.44 15.84
N SER A 174 -14.81 -21.77 17.12
CA SER A 174 -15.18 -20.87 18.20
C SER A 174 -13.96 -20.16 18.81
N GLY A 175 -14.21 -19.19 19.69
CA GLY A 175 -13.16 -18.44 20.39
C GLY A 175 -12.27 -17.56 19.49
N PRO A 176 -11.09 -17.14 19.98
CA PRO A 176 -10.25 -16.14 19.31
C PRO A 176 -9.69 -16.61 17.95
N ALA A 177 -9.57 -17.92 17.73
CA ALA A 177 -9.13 -18.49 16.46
C ALA A 177 -10.03 -18.07 15.28
N ARG A 178 -11.34 -17.88 15.51
CA ARG A 178 -12.28 -17.39 14.47
C ARG A 178 -11.85 -16.04 13.89
N HIS A 179 -11.24 -15.18 14.70
CA HIS A 179 -10.76 -13.86 14.26
C HIS A 179 -9.53 -13.90 13.36
N LEU A 180 -8.80 -15.02 13.26
CA LEU A 180 -7.66 -15.19 12.35
C LEU A 180 -8.08 -15.16 10.88
N TYR A 181 -9.34 -15.50 10.57
CA TYR A 181 -9.83 -15.74 9.21
C TYR A 181 -10.71 -14.62 8.67
N PHE A 182 -10.69 -14.44 7.35
CA PHE A 182 -11.74 -13.71 6.64
C PHE A 182 -13.00 -14.58 6.55
N VAL A 183 -13.92 -14.38 7.49
CA VAL A 183 -15.32 -14.79 7.34
C VAL A 183 -15.91 -13.98 6.17
N ALA A 184 -16.58 -14.65 5.23
CA ALA A 184 -17.27 -13.96 4.15
C ALA A 184 -18.53 -13.27 4.71
N PRO A 185 -18.81 -11.99 4.38
CA PRO A 185 -20.08 -11.38 4.76
C PRO A 185 -21.22 -12.16 4.08
N ALA A 186 -22.31 -12.42 4.81
CA ALA A 186 -23.40 -13.31 4.39
C ALA A 186 -23.96 -13.00 2.98
N ASN A 187 -23.89 -11.74 2.56
CA ASN A 187 -24.37 -11.26 1.27
C ASN A 187 -23.45 -11.62 0.07
N LYS A 188 -22.38 -12.41 0.24
CA LYS A 188 -21.46 -12.82 -0.84
C LYS A 188 -21.33 -14.33 -0.94
N ILE A 189 -21.77 -14.88 -2.07
CA ILE A 189 -21.63 -16.30 -2.44
C ILE A 189 -20.15 -16.70 -2.44
N ASP A 190 -19.80 -17.75 -1.69
CA ASP A 190 -18.45 -18.31 -1.69
C ASP A 190 -18.19 -19.09 -2.98
N LEU A 191 -17.65 -18.39 -3.98
CA LEU A 191 -17.32 -18.94 -5.30
C LEU A 191 -16.26 -20.06 -5.30
N SER A 192 -15.70 -20.44 -4.14
CA SER A 192 -14.65 -21.47 -4.12
C SER A 192 -15.11 -22.90 -4.44
N TYR A 193 -16.43 -23.17 -4.47
CA TYR A 193 -17.00 -24.50 -4.72
C TYR A 193 -18.03 -24.57 -5.86
N ASN A 194 -18.44 -23.43 -6.42
CA ASN A 194 -19.45 -23.39 -7.49
C ASN A 194 -18.78 -23.28 -8.87
N SER A 195 -19.04 -24.26 -9.74
CA SER A 195 -18.97 -24.05 -11.18
C SER A 195 -19.96 -22.96 -11.59
N VAL A 196 -19.62 -22.16 -12.60
CA VAL A 196 -20.47 -21.06 -13.06
C VAL A 196 -21.73 -21.62 -13.71
N GLN A 197 -22.84 -21.57 -12.97
CA GLN A 197 -24.19 -21.53 -13.50
C GLN A 197 -24.85 -20.25 -12.98
N GLU A 198 -25.38 -19.44 -13.88
CA GLU A 198 -26.04 -18.19 -13.54
C GLU A 198 -27.35 -18.47 -12.79
N SER A 199 -27.40 -18.07 -11.53
CA SER A 199 -28.58 -18.19 -10.66
C SER A 199 -29.09 -16.81 -10.30
N THR A 200 -29.45 -16.04 -11.32
CA THR A 200 -29.97 -14.66 -11.19
C THR A 200 -31.35 -14.66 -10.55
N ARG A 201 -31.42 -14.68 -9.21
CA ARG A 201 -32.65 -14.46 -8.43
C ARG A 201 -32.38 -13.50 -7.28
N ARG A 202 -33.32 -12.57 -7.07
CA ARG A 202 -33.28 -11.55 -6.02
C ARG A 202 -33.20 -12.22 -4.64
N GLY A 203 -32.23 -11.81 -3.83
CA GLY A 203 -32.04 -12.35 -2.49
C GLY A 203 -32.97 -11.69 -1.47
N VAL A 204 -33.57 -12.49 -0.59
CA VAL A 204 -34.11 -12.05 0.70
C VAL A 204 -33.08 -12.39 1.77
N TYR A 205 -32.77 -11.43 2.63
CA TYR A 205 -31.81 -11.62 3.74
C TYR A 205 -32.26 -12.72 4.71
N LYS A 206 -31.30 -13.40 5.34
CA LYS A 206 -31.44 -13.87 6.74
C LYS A 206 -30.09 -14.25 7.35
N ALA A 207 -30.05 -14.16 8.69
CA ALA A 207 -28.97 -14.69 9.51
C ALA A 207 -29.02 -16.22 9.58
N GLU A 208 -28.13 -16.82 10.38
CA GLU A 208 -28.07 -18.27 10.63
C GLU A 208 -29.44 -18.79 11.09
N SER A 209 -30.06 -19.68 10.30
CA SER A 209 -31.40 -20.21 10.56
C SER A 209 -31.31 -21.66 11.06
N PRO A 210 -32.19 -22.12 11.97
CA PRO A 210 -32.20 -23.51 12.44
C PRO A 210 -32.27 -24.54 11.29
N LEU A 211 -33.04 -24.21 10.24
CA LEU A 211 -33.15 -24.99 9.00
C LEU A 211 -31.79 -25.20 8.29
N SER A 212 -30.85 -24.25 8.39
CA SER A 212 -29.50 -24.36 7.81
C SER A 212 -28.58 -25.27 8.64
N ILE A 213 -28.81 -25.36 9.95
CA ILE A 213 -28.03 -26.21 10.87
C ILE A 213 -28.50 -27.67 10.75
N ALA A 214 -29.81 -27.92 10.80
CA ALA A 214 -30.39 -29.24 10.56
C ALA A 214 -30.05 -29.78 9.14
N LEU A 215 -29.96 -28.90 8.13
CA LEU A 215 -29.48 -29.29 6.79
C LEU A 215 -27.99 -29.68 6.73
N GLN A 216 -27.18 -29.34 7.73
CA GLN A 216 -25.76 -29.75 7.83
C GLN A 216 -25.60 -31.08 8.58
N ALA A 217 -26.40 -31.34 9.62
CA ALA A 217 -26.44 -32.62 10.34
C ALA A 217 -26.77 -33.82 9.43
N LEU A 218 -27.50 -33.58 8.34
CA LEU A 218 -27.91 -34.57 7.34
C LEU A 218 -26.91 -34.77 6.17
N GLU A 219 -25.68 -34.22 6.21
CA GLU A 219 -24.67 -34.49 5.17
C GLU A 219 -23.87 -35.80 5.42
N PRO A 220 -23.60 -36.61 4.39
CA PRO A 220 -22.76 -37.81 4.54
C PRO A 220 -21.30 -37.46 4.84
N HIS A 221 -20.67 -38.29 5.68
CA HIS A 221 -19.30 -38.11 6.19
C HIS A 221 -18.29 -37.69 5.11
N SER A 222 -17.57 -36.60 5.38
CA SER A 222 -16.54 -36.04 4.52
C SER A 222 -15.42 -35.41 5.33
N LEU A 223 -14.24 -35.20 4.73
CA LEU A 223 -13.11 -34.56 5.42
C LEU A 223 -13.42 -33.14 5.96
N TYR A 224 -14.49 -32.50 5.48
CA TYR A 224 -14.96 -31.21 6.01
C TYR A 224 -15.83 -31.38 7.25
N SER A 225 -16.74 -32.36 7.25
CA SER A 225 -17.66 -32.58 8.38
C SER A 225 -16.94 -33.19 9.58
N ILE A 226 -16.02 -34.14 9.34
CA ILE A 226 -15.17 -34.74 10.39
C ILE A 226 -14.33 -33.64 11.08
N LEU A 227 -13.64 -32.81 10.28
CA LEU A 227 -12.82 -31.71 10.79
C LEU A 227 -13.67 -30.62 11.47
N ALA A 228 -14.87 -30.33 10.96
CA ALA A 228 -15.78 -29.38 11.61
C ALA A 228 -16.28 -29.91 12.97
N ARG A 229 -16.65 -31.19 13.07
CA ARG A 229 -17.08 -31.85 14.31
C ARG A 229 -15.96 -31.82 15.36
N TYR A 230 -14.73 -32.14 14.97
CA TYR A 230 -13.54 -32.04 15.81
C TYR A 230 -13.27 -30.59 16.27
N LEU A 231 -13.28 -29.61 15.35
CA LEU A 231 -13.05 -28.20 15.68
C LEU A 231 -14.13 -27.64 16.60
N GLN A 232 -15.39 -28.00 16.40
CA GLN A 232 -16.50 -27.55 17.24
C GLN A 232 -16.33 -28.05 18.68
N HIS A 233 -15.93 -29.31 18.85
CA HIS A 233 -15.64 -29.91 20.15
C HIS A 233 -14.46 -29.22 20.85
N HIS A 234 -13.31 -29.12 20.18
CA HIS A 234 -12.07 -28.60 20.78
C HIS A 234 -11.94 -27.08 20.81
N THR A 235 -12.92 -26.32 20.29
CA THR A 235 -12.96 -24.85 20.41
C THR A 235 -14.19 -24.32 21.14
N ALA A 236 -15.07 -25.20 21.63
CA ALA A 236 -16.19 -24.85 22.49
C ALA A 236 -15.72 -24.17 23.79
N SER A 237 -16.57 -23.30 24.33
CA SER A 237 -16.36 -22.60 25.60
C SER A 237 -17.69 -22.59 26.37
N PRO A 238 -17.82 -23.32 27.51
CA PRO A 238 -16.79 -24.16 28.14
C PRO A 238 -16.35 -25.34 27.25
N SER A 239 -15.15 -25.85 27.51
CA SER A 239 -14.66 -27.09 26.90
C SER A 239 -15.44 -28.28 27.46
N PRO A 240 -15.90 -29.24 26.64
CA PRO A 240 -16.56 -30.45 27.11
C PRO A 240 -15.61 -31.31 27.96
N GLU A 241 -16.16 -31.99 28.97
CA GLU A 241 -15.41 -32.86 29.90
C GLU A 241 -15.13 -34.27 29.34
N GLN A 242 -15.63 -34.58 28.14
CA GLN A 242 -15.49 -35.87 27.47
C GLN A 242 -14.43 -35.82 26.37
N ASP A 243 -13.71 -36.92 26.16
CA ASP A 243 -12.79 -37.08 25.03
C ASP A 243 -13.53 -37.23 23.69
N PHE A 244 -12.92 -36.80 22.59
CA PHE A 244 -13.55 -36.81 21.27
C PHE A 244 -13.55 -38.21 20.64
N GLU A 245 -14.72 -38.87 20.61
CA GLU A 245 -14.88 -40.13 19.89
C GLU A 245 -15.18 -39.93 18.39
N TYR A 246 -14.47 -40.70 17.55
CA TYR A 246 -14.71 -40.81 16.10
C TYR A 246 -15.68 -41.95 15.78
N ASP A 247 -16.64 -41.73 14.87
CA ASP A 247 -17.53 -42.83 14.45
C ASP A 247 -16.78 -43.86 13.59
N ARG A 248 -17.23 -45.12 13.63
CA ARG A 248 -16.68 -46.22 12.85
C ARG A 248 -16.74 -45.95 11.34
N LEU A 249 -17.75 -45.22 10.84
CA LEU A 249 -17.83 -44.83 9.43
C LEU A 249 -16.84 -43.72 9.08
N GLU A 250 -16.61 -42.76 9.98
CA GLU A 250 -15.57 -41.73 9.83
C GLU A 250 -14.17 -42.36 9.79
N LEU A 251 -13.85 -43.24 10.73
CA LEU A 251 -12.56 -43.95 10.79
C LEU A 251 -12.30 -44.79 9.53
N HIS A 252 -13.34 -45.47 9.02
CA HIS A 252 -13.25 -46.19 7.74
C HIS A 252 -13.05 -45.22 6.57
N TYR A 253 -13.74 -44.08 6.56
CA TYR A 253 -13.61 -43.07 5.51
C TYR A 253 -12.23 -42.42 5.48
N LEU A 254 -11.64 -42.07 6.63
CA LEU A 254 -10.27 -41.53 6.74
C LEU A 254 -9.25 -42.51 6.15
N ARG A 255 -9.30 -43.78 6.59
CA ARG A 255 -8.45 -44.86 6.05
C ARG A 255 -8.65 -45.05 4.54
N SER A 256 -9.87 -44.92 4.02
CA SER A 256 -10.17 -44.97 2.56
C SER A 256 -9.56 -43.80 1.74
N LYS A 257 -8.99 -42.80 2.41
CA LYS A 257 -8.29 -41.65 1.82
C LYS A 257 -6.80 -41.58 2.18
N GLY A 258 -6.31 -42.53 2.97
CA GLY A 258 -4.91 -42.63 3.42
C GLY A 258 -4.62 -41.97 4.77
N TYR A 259 -5.56 -41.17 5.30
CA TYR A 259 -5.37 -40.35 6.50
C TYR A 259 -5.68 -41.10 7.80
N THR A 260 -5.10 -40.62 8.91
CA THR A 260 -5.32 -41.14 10.26
C THR A 260 -6.04 -40.11 11.15
N PRO A 261 -6.49 -40.46 12.38
CA PRO A 261 -7.02 -39.49 13.33
C PRO A 261 -6.02 -38.38 13.67
N GLU A 262 -4.74 -38.72 13.84
CA GLU A 262 -3.65 -37.79 14.12
C GLU A 262 -3.45 -36.78 12.98
N SER A 263 -3.78 -37.14 11.73
CA SER A 263 -3.87 -36.18 10.62
C SER A 263 -4.92 -35.10 10.94
N ILE A 264 -6.13 -35.46 11.40
CA ILE A 264 -7.21 -34.51 11.73
C ILE A 264 -6.80 -33.56 12.86
N GLU A 265 -6.11 -34.07 13.89
CA GLU A 265 -5.58 -33.26 15.00
C GLU A 265 -4.59 -32.20 14.49
N GLN A 266 -3.65 -32.59 13.62
CA GLN A 266 -2.70 -31.66 12.99
C GLN A 266 -3.40 -30.64 12.08
N TRP A 267 -4.47 -31.03 11.39
CA TRP A 267 -5.27 -30.12 10.56
C TRP A 267 -6.02 -29.11 11.42
N ALA A 268 -6.59 -29.54 12.54
CA ALA A 268 -7.27 -28.69 13.50
C ALA A 268 -6.29 -27.69 14.16
N HIS A 269 -5.13 -28.16 14.63
CA HIS A 269 -4.07 -27.30 15.15
C HIS A 269 -3.59 -26.27 14.10
N SER A 270 -3.39 -26.68 12.83
CA SER A 270 -3.07 -25.76 11.72
C SER A 270 -4.15 -24.69 11.48
N LEU A 271 -5.41 -24.94 11.86
CA LEU A 271 -6.50 -23.97 11.76
C LEU A 271 -6.68 -23.11 13.02
N THR A 272 -6.37 -23.61 14.22
CA THR A 272 -6.54 -22.85 15.48
C THR A 272 -5.29 -22.05 15.88
N GLU A 273 -4.09 -22.52 15.55
CA GLU A 273 -2.80 -21.95 15.98
C GLU A 273 -2.63 -20.49 15.51
N PRO A 274 -2.48 -19.49 16.40
CA PRO A 274 -2.35 -18.09 16.01
C PRO A 274 -1.08 -17.81 15.18
N GLN A 275 0.07 -18.43 15.49
CA GLN A 275 1.32 -18.20 14.79
C GLN A 275 1.35 -18.91 13.44
N SER A 276 1.31 -18.15 12.34
CA SER A 276 1.32 -18.73 10.99
C SER A 276 2.58 -19.54 10.69
N ASN A 277 3.72 -19.22 11.31
CA ASN A 277 4.96 -20.00 11.22
C ASN A 277 4.90 -21.38 11.88
N MET A 278 4.07 -21.57 12.91
CA MET A 278 3.83 -22.88 13.51
C MET A 278 2.74 -23.62 12.74
N ALA A 279 1.62 -22.94 12.48
CA ALA A 279 0.47 -23.49 11.78
C ALA A 279 0.78 -24.03 10.36
N VAL A 280 1.78 -23.46 9.68
CA VAL A 280 2.17 -23.87 8.31
C VAL A 280 3.00 -25.17 8.25
N LYS A 281 3.48 -25.70 9.38
CA LYS A 281 4.39 -26.87 9.42
C LYS A 281 3.84 -28.10 8.68
N ILE A 282 2.52 -28.27 8.65
CA ILE A 282 1.81 -29.30 7.88
C ILE A 282 2.14 -29.28 6.35
N PHE A 283 2.52 -28.12 5.80
CA PHE A 283 2.87 -27.97 4.38
C PHE A 283 4.39 -28.14 4.11
N ALA A 284 5.18 -28.48 5.14
CA ALA A 284 6.62 -28.73 5.01
C ALA A 284 6.96 -29.95 4.12
N PRO A 285 8.19 -30.05 3.57
CA PRO A 285 8.65 -31.31 2.97
C PRO A 285 8.78 -32.41 4.03
N GLY A 286 8.54 -33.67 3.64
CA GLY A 286 8.65 -34.84 4.52
C GLY A 286 7.41 -35.17 5.36
N VAL A 287 6.40 -34.30 5.40
CA VAL A 287 5.09 -34.55 6.05
C VAL A 287 4.11 -35.21 5.06
N GLU A 288 3.14 -35.96 5.57
CA GLU A 288 1.96 -36.42 4.82
C GLU A 288 1.34 -35.25 4.03
N THR A 289 0.97 -35.46 2.77
CA THR A 289 0.45 -34.35 1.93
C THR A 289 -0.98 -33.95 2.34
N PRO A 290 -1.19 -32.75 2.94
CA PRO A 290 -2.52 -32.32 3.36
C PRO A 290 -3.48 -32.12 2.17
N PRO A 291 -4.79 -32.40 2.34
CA PRO A 291 -5.80 -32.04 1.37
C PRO A 291 -5.76 -30.57 0.92
N LEU A 292 -5.87 -30.34 -0.39
CA LEU A 292 -5.85 -28.99 -1.01
C LEU A 292 -6.86 -28.00 -0.40
N PHE A 293 -7.96 -28.48 0.18
CA PHE A 293 -8.93 -27.61 0.83
C PHE A 293 -8.41 -26.95 2.12
N LEU A 294 -7.47 -27.60 2.83
CA LEU A 294 -6.80 -27.03 4.00
C LEU A 294 -5.88 -25.88 3.59
N LEU A 295 -5.13 -26.04 2.50
CA LEU A 295 -4.35 -24.94 1.93
C LEU A 295 -5.24 -23.77 1.52
N LEU A 296 -6.38 -24.07 0.87
CA LEU A 296 -7.36 -23.05 0.52
C LEU A 296 -7.97 -22.36 1.76
N LEU A 297 -8.20 -23.08 2.86
CA LEU A 297 -8.64 -22.53 4.15
C LEU A 297 -7.55 -21.68 4.82
N PHE A 298 -6.32 -22.19 4.93
CA PHE A 298 -5.17 -21.47 5.49
C PHE A 298 -4.95 -20.13 4.78
N LEU A 299 -5.04 -20.11 3.44
CA LEU A 299 -4.95 -18.89 2.65
C LEU A 299 -6.13 -17.90 2.87
N ARG A 300 -7.20 -18.27 3.59
CA ARG A 300 -8.24 -17.34 4.09
C ARG A 300 -7.85 -16.62 5.38
N ARG A 301 -6.72 -16.95 6.04
CA ARG A 301 -6.18 -16.15 7.16
C ARG A 301 -6.05 -14.67 6.73
N LYS A 302 -6.16 -13.76 7.70
CA LYS A 302 -6.02 -12.31 7.49
C LYS A 302 -4.58 -11.90 7.24
N HIS A 303 -3.64 -12.55 7.92
CA HIS A 303 -2.21 -12.34 7.79
C HIS A 303 -1.50 -13.71 7.84
N ILE A 304 -0.36 -13.80 7.16
CA ILE A 304 0.52 -14.99 7.09
C ILE A 304 1.94 -14.44 7.02
N ARG A 305 2.90 -14.92 7.82
CA ARG A 305 4.28 -14.42 7.78
C ARG A 305 5.00 -14.84 6.50
N VAL A 306 6.02 -14.09 6.08
CA VAL A 306 6.74 -14.29 4.79
C VAL A 306 7.32 -15.71 4.67
N SER A 307 7.87 -16.23 5.76
CA SER A 307 8.34 -17.62 5.90
C SER A 307 7.23 -18.66 5.68
N ALA A 308 6.03 -18.42 6.20
CA ALA A 308 4.89 -19.31 6.01
C ALA A 308 4.34 -19.25 4.56
N LEU A 309 4.26 -18.05 3.97
CA LEU A 309 3.89 -17.90 2.56
C LEU A 309 4.89 -18.64 1.63
N ARG A 310 6.18 -18.62 1.95
CA ARG A 310 7.23 -19.34 1.21
C ARG A 310 7.08 -20.86 1.30
N ILE A 311 6.79 -21.41 2.48
CA ILE A 311 6.54 -22.85 2.65
C ILE A 311 5.33 -23.29 1.80
N ILE A 312 4.29 -22.45 1.73
CA ILE A 312 3.12 -22.67 0.86
C ILE A 312 3.49 -22.69 -0.63
N MET A 313 4.33 -21.75 -1.09
CA MET A 313 4.77 -21.71 -2.49
C MET A 313 5.56 -22.97 -2.86
N GLY A 314 6.53 -23.37 -2.03
CA GLY A 314 7.27 -24.62 -2.21
C GLY A 314 6.41 -25.89 -2.06
N HIS A 315 5.27 -25.82 -1.36
CA HIS A 315 4.30 -26.92 -1.28
C HIS A 315 3.42 -27.02 -2.54
N LEU A 316 3.02 -25.89 -3.11
CA LEU A 316 2.24 -25.85 -4.35
C LEU A 316 2.97 -26.50 -5.54
N ASP A 317 4.28 -26.25 -5.67
CA ASP A 317 5.11 -26.92 -6.70
C ASP A 317 5.11 -28.45 -6.54
N ARG A 318 5.12 -28.97 -5.31
CA ARG A 318 5.04 -30.41 -5.03
C ARG A 318 3.66 -31.00 -5.33
N ILE A 319 2.57 -30.28 -5.04
CA ILE A 319 1.21 -30.68 -5.44
C ILE A 319 1.12 -30.74 -6.97
N VAL A 320 1.59 -29.70 -7.66
CA VAL A 320 1.51 -29.56 -9.12
C VAL A 320 2.19 -30.73 -9.84
N GLN A 321 3.31 -31.22 -9.31
CA GLN A 321 4.01 -32.40 -9.84
C GLN A 321 3.22 -33.70 -9.68
N SER A 322 2.58 -33.92 -8.53
CA SER A 322 1.84 -35.16 -8.25
C SER A 322 0.41 -35.18 -8.82
N LYS A 323 -0.18 -34.00 -9.08
CA LYS A 323 -1.60 -33.89 -9.47
C LYS A 323 -1.89 -32.65 -10.31
N SER A 324 -2.80 -32.76 -11.27
CA SER A 324 -3.39 -31.62 -11.98
C SER A 324 -4.36 -30.85 -11.07
N LEU A 325 -4.23 -29.53 -11.04
CA LEU A 325 -5.15 -28.66 -10.31
C LEU A 325 -6.43 -28.42 -11.13
N SER A 326 -7.58 -28.25 -10.48
CA SER A 326 -8.77 -27.77 -11.21
C SER A 326 -8.63 -26.28 -11.53
N TRP A 327 -9.18 -25.85 -12.68
CA TRP A 327 -9.17 -24.44 -13.07
C TRP A 327 -9.75 -23.52 -11.98
N SER A 328 -10.83 -23.92 -11.31
CA SER A 328 -11.38 -23.19 -10.16
C SER A 328 -10.38 -23.09 -9.00
N ALA A 329 -9.68 -24.17 -8.66
CA ALA A 329 -8.65 -24.15 -7.62
C ALA A 329 -7.48 -23.22 -7.98
N LEU A 330 -6.99 -23.28 -9.23
CA LEU A 330 -5.95 -22.41 -9.74
C LEU A 330 -6.33 -20.92 -9.63
N LYS A 331 -7.56 -20.56 -10.07
CA LYS A 331 -8.10 -19.19 -9.93
C LYS A 331 -8.12 -18.72 -8.48
N ILE A 332 -8.56 -19.56 -7.53
CA ILE A 332 -8.63 -19.20 -6.10
C ILE A 332 -7.23 -19.05 -5.48
N LEU A 333 -6.31 -19.95 -5.82
CA LEU A 333 -4.93 -19.92 -5.34
C LEU A 333 -4.22 -18.64 -5.80
N ALA A 334 -4.22 -18.35 -7.10
CA ALA A 334 -3.60 -17.17 -7.68
C ALA A 334 -4.11 -15.87 -7.01
N VAL A 335 -5.44 -15.73 -6.85
CA VAL A 335 -6.07 -14.56 -6.20
C VAL A 335 -5.65 -14.43 -4.72
N ARG A 336 -5.61 -15.53 -3.95
CA ARG A 336 -5.23 -15.47 -2.53
C ARG A 336 -3.74 -15.26 -2.31
N LEU A 337 -2.88 -15.85 -3.15
CA LEU A 337 -1.43 -15.65 -3.14
C LEU A 337 -1.07 -14.19 -3.46
N VAL A 338 -1.60 -13.62 -4.55
CA VAL A 338 -1.35 -12.21 -4.93
C VAL A 338 -1.83 -11.23 -3.85
N ARG A 339 -2.90 -11.54 -3.12
CA ARG A 339 -3.33 -10.72 -1.97
C ARG A 339 -2.25 -10.68 -0.89
N HIS A 340 -1.82 -11.84 -0.38
CA HIS A 340 -0.81 -11.93 0.68
C HIS A 340 0.55 -11.37 0.23
N ALA A 341 0.98 -11.68 -1.00
CA ALA A 341 2.22 -11.15 -1.58
C ALA A 341 2.23 -9.61 -1.63
N ARG A 342 1.17 -8.97 -2.13
CA ARG A 342 1.07 -7.50 -2.17
C ARG A 342 1.07 -6.84 -0.79
N GLU A 343 0.61 -7.54 0.24
CA GLU A 343 0.56 -7.00 1.60
C GLU A 343 1.91 -7.13 2.33
N LEU A 344 2.77 -8.08 1.94
CA LEU A 344 3.86 -8.58 2.79
C LEU A 344 5.19 -8.90 2.07
N TRP A 345 5.16 -9.43 0.84
CA TRP A 345 6.35 -9.81 0.05
C TRP A 345 6.11 -9.58 -1.46
N PRO A 346 6.04 -8.31 -1.93
CA PRO A 346 5.68 -7.99 -3.31
C PRO A 346 6.66 -8.53 -4.36
N GLU A 347 7.89 -8.84 -3.97
CA GLU A 347 8.92 -9.41 -4.82
C GLU A 347 8.58 -10.82 -5.33
N SER A 348 7.66 -11.52 -4.65
CA SER A 348 7.13 -12.84 -5.06
C SER A 348 6.06 -12.76 -6.16
N ILE A 349 5.49 -11.59 -6.45
CA ILE A 349 4.37 -11.44 -7.41
C ILE A 349 4.72 -11.92 -8.85
N PRO A 350 5.93 -11.67 -9.41
CA PRO A 350 6.34 -12.23 -10.70
C PRO A 350 6.34 -13.76 -10.73
N TRP A 351 6.78 -14.41 -9.65
CA TRP A 351 6.77 -15.87 -9.53
C TRP A 351 5.32 -16.40 -9.50
N ILE A 352 4.43 -15.77 -8.76
CA ILE A 352 3.01 -16.18 -8.69
C ILE A 352 2.33 -16.03 -10.06
N ALA A 353 2.74 -15.06 -10.88
CA ALA A 353 2.31 -14.96 -12.27
C ALA A 353 2.94 -16.04 -13.17
N SER A 354 4.24 -16.32 -13.07
CA SER A 354 4.93 -17.39 -13.81
C SER A 354 4.32 -18.77 -13.53
N TRP A 355 4.09 -19.07 -12.25
CA TRP A 355 3.41 -20.27 -11.77
C TRP A 355 1.98 -20.38 -12.32
N PHE A 356 1.18 -19.31 -12.24
CA PHE A 356 -0.17 -19.29 -12.79
C PHE A 356 -0.18 -19.53 -14.30
N VAL A 357 0.68 -18.86 -15.07
CA VAL A 357 0.80 -19.00 -16.53
C VAL A 357 1.18 -20.43 -16.90
N THR A 358 2.16 -20.99 -16.20
CA THR A 358 2.63 -22.36 -16.39
C THR A 358 1.49 -23.36 -16.20
N GLU A 359 0.73 -23.24 -15.12
CA GLU A 359 -0.36 -24.16 -14.80
C GLU A 359 -1.61 -23.95 -15.67
N ALA A 360 -1.92 -22.71 -16.04
CA ALA A 360 -2.98 -22.43 -17.00
C ALA A 360 -2.64 -23.02 -18.38
N THR A 361 -1.39 -22.88 -18.83
CA THR A 361 -0.89 -23.49 -20.08
C THR A 361 -0.92 -25.02 -20.03
N ARG A 362 -0.58 -25.63 -18.89
CA ARG A 362 -0.72 -27.08 -18.66
C ARG A 362 -2.17 -27.52 -18.82
N LEU A 363 -3.10 -26.91 -18.07
CA LEU A 363 -4.53 -27.26 -18.12
C LEU A 363 -5.18 -27.00 -19.49
N HIS A 364 -4.62 -26.07 -20.27
CA HIS A 364 -5.06 -25.84 -21.65
C HIS A 364 -4.56 -26.91 -22.62
N ARG A 365 -3.32 -27.40 -22.45
CA ARG A 365 -2.77 -28.50 -23.25
C ARG A 365 -3.41 -29.84 -22.90
N ASP A 366 -3.53 -30.15 -21.61
CA ASP A 366 -4.11 -31.40 -21.10
C ASP A 366 -5.59 -31.58 -21.51
N ALA A 367 -6.29 -30.47 -21.78
CA ALA A 367 -7.68 -30.48 -22.24
C ALA A 367 -7.85 -30.48 -23.77
N ASN A 368 -6.81 -30.12 -24.54
CA ASN A 368 -6.91 -29.86 -25.98
C ASN A 368 -5.79 -30.58 -26.77
N ALA A 369 -6.00 -31.86 -27.12
CA ALA A 369 -5.19 -32.53 -28.12
C ALA A 369 -5.61 -32.20 -29.58
N THR A 370 -6.89 -31.85 -29.80
CA THR A 370 -7.45 -31.66 -31.16
C THR A 370 -8.53 -30.58 -31.28
N GLU A 371 -9.22 -30.16 -30.21
CA GLU A 371 -10.36 -29.23 -30.30
C GLU A 371 -10.03 -27.80 -29.80
N PRO A 372 -10.65 -26.75 -30.38
CA PRO A 372 -10.56 -25.37 -29.89
C PRO A 372 -11.35 -25.16 -28.60
N PHE A 373 -11.06 -24.08 -27.86
CA PHE A 373 -11.80 -23.77 -26.63
C PHE A 373 -13.28 -23.53 -26.91
N SER A 374 -14.16 -24.17 -26.11
CA SER A 374 -15.58 -23.84 -26.12
C SER A 374 -15.79 -22.36 -25.73
N PRO A 375 -16.74 -21.62 -26.35
CA PRO A 375 -16.87 -20.17 -26.14
C PRO A 375 -17.04 -19.76 -24.68
N ARG A 376 -17.76 -20.58 -23.88
CA ARG A 376 -17.92 -20.36 -22.43
C ARG A 376 -16.60 -20.48 -21.66
N ARG A 377 -15.70 -21.39 -22.04
CA ARG A 377 -14.38 -21.53 -21.41
C ARG A 377 -13.49 -20.34 -21.80
N LEU A 378 -13.46 -19.96 -23.09
CA LEU A 378 -12.72 -18.80 -23.57
C LEU A 378 -13.17 -17.50 -22.88
N LEU A 379 -14.48 -17.33 -22.66
CA LEU A 379 -15.04 -16.19 -21.92
C LEU A 379 -14.56 -16.16 -20.45
N ASP A 380 -14.65 -17.28 -19.71
CA ASP A 380 -14.19 -17.34 -18.31
C ASP A 380 -12.67 -17.15 -18.18
N ILE A 381 -11.87 -17.65 -19.13
CA ILE A 381 -10.43 -17.35 -19.21
C ILE A 381 -10.20 -15.85 -19.43
N THR A 382 -10.88 -15.25 -20.42
CA THR A 382 -10.74 -13.82 -20.76
C THR A 382 -11.13 -12.93 -19.58
N GLN A 383 -12.27 -13.23 -18.94
CA GLN A 383 -12.73 -12.53 -17.74
C GLN A 383 -11.74 -12.72 -16.58
N PHE A 384 -11.22 -13.92 -16.34
CA PHE A 384 -10.27 -14.14 -15.26
C PHE A 384 -8.94 -13.42 -15.49
N CYS A 385 -8.32 -13.55 -16.67
CA CYS A 385 -7.02 -12.92 -16.97
C CYS A 385 -7.10 -11.39 -16.83
N ASN A 386 -8.15 -10.74 -17.34
CA ASN A 386 -8.33 -9.29 -17.20
C ASN A 386 -8.63 -8.86 -15.75
N ASN A 387 -9.38 -9.65 -14.98
CA ASN A 387 -9.54 -9.42 -13.53
C ASN A 387 -8.23 -9.65 -12.75
N TYR A 388 -7.39 -10.58 -13.18
CA TYR A 388 -6.11 -10.88 -12.56
C TYR A 388 -5.07 -9.78 -12.85
N LEU A 389 -5.02 -9.25 -14.07
CA LEU A 389 -4.28 -8.01 -14.40
C LEU A 389 -4.66 -6.85 -13.46
N MET A 390 -5.96 -6.71 -13.14
CA MET A 390 -6.43 -5.70 -12.17
C MET A 390 -5.93 -5.99 -10.76
N LEU A 391 -6.02 -7.24 -10.28
CA LEU A 391 -5.49 -7.62 -8.96
C LEU A 391 -3.98 -7.38 -8.85
N LEU A 392 -3.23 -7.65 -9.93
CA LEU A 392 -1.81 -7.33 -10.05
C LEU A 392 -1.53 -5.82 -10.08
N SER A 393 -2.46 -4.97 -10.55
CA SER A 393 -2.32 -3.50 -10.58
C SER A 393 -2.57 -2.78 -9.24
N LEU A 394 -3.09 -3.48 -8.24
CA LEU A 394 -3.42 -2.88 -6.94
C LEU A 394 -2.13 -2.58 -6.16
N PRO A 395 -1.91 -1.37 -5.62
CA PRO A 395 -0.67 -1.02 -4.91
C PRO A 395 -0.30 -2.01 -3.79
N ALA A 396 1.00 -2.26 -3.61
CA ALA A 396 1.51 -2.95 -2.43
C ALA A 396 1.27 -2.13 -1.14
N SER A 397 1.13 -2.80 0.01
CA SER A 397 0.84 -2.13 1.29
C SER A 397 2.02 -1.32 1.84
N SER A 398 3.25 -1.69 1.48
CA SER A 398 4.47 -0.93 1.75
C SER A 398 5.09 -0.45 0.44
N ARG A 399 5.75 0.72 0.46
CA ARG A 399 6.53 1.32 -0.65
C ARG A 399 5.96 1.04 -2.08
N PRO A 400 4.66 1.28 -2.37
CA PRO A 400 3.99 0.79 -3.60
C PRO A 400 4.65 1.26 -4.90
N VAL A 401 5.15 2.50 -4.90
CA VAL A 401 5.83 3.13 -6.03
C VAL A 401 7.17 2.44 -6.38
N LEU A 402 7.80 1.76 -5.42
CA LEU A 402 9.03 0.98 -5.65
C LEU A 402 8.71 -0.42 -6.19
N TYR A 403 7.71 -1.10 -5.63
CA TYR A 403 7.36 -2.47 -6.02
C TYR A 403 6.55 -2.58 -7.33
N ALA A 404 6.08 -1.46 -7.90
CA ALA A 404 5.44 -1.40 -9.21
C ALA A 404 6.20 -2.17 -10.31
N ALA A 405 7.54 -2.17 -10.29
CA ALA A 405 8.38 -2.93 -11.23
C ALA A 405 8.24 -4.46 -11.12
N HIS A 406 7.87 -5.01 -9.95
CA HIS A 406 7.52 -6.42 -9.78
C HIS A 406 6.10 -6.69 -10.28
N GLN A 407 5.18 -5.74 -10.09
CA GLN A 407 3.81 -5.79 -10.59
C GLN A 407 3.79 -5.72 -12.14
N GLU A 408 4.69 -4.94 -12.73
CA GLU A 408 4.91 -4.81 -14.19
C GLU A 408 5.39 -6.14 -14.80
N LYS A 409 6.47 -6.72 -14.25
CA LYS A 409 6.99 -8.04 -14.67
C LYS A 409 5.91 -9.13 -14.61
N ALA A 410 5.08 -9.11 -13.57
CA ALA A 410 3.95 -10.03 -13.42
C ALA A 410 2.84 -9.79 -14.46
N GLN A 411 2.47 -8.52 -14.72
CA GLN A 411 1.49 -8.19 -15.77
C GLN A 411 1.98 -8.59 -17.17
N PHE A 412 3.25 -8.38 -17.50
CA PHE A 412 3.83 -8.81 -18.78
C PHE A 412 3.73 -10.33 -18.98
N LYS A 413 3.98 -11.15 -17.95
CA LYS A 413 3.81 -12.62 -18.05
C LYS A 413 2.37 -13.03 -18.37
N ILE A 414 1.37 -12.30 -17.85
CA ILE A 414 -0.04 -12.54 -18.17
C ILE A 414 -0.38 -12.09 -19.60
N LEU A 415 0.15 -10.95 -20.06
CA LEU A 415 -0.07 -10.45 -21.42
C LEU A 415 0.60 -11.34 -22.48
N GLU A 416 1.82 -11.81 -22.22
CA GLU A 416 2.56 -12.79 -23.03
C GLU A 416 1.76 -14.09 -23.19
N TYR A 417 1.21 -14.60 -22.08
CA TYR A 417 0.30 -15.75 -22.08
C TYR A 417 -1.00 -15.50 -22.85
N MET A 418 -1.60 -14.30 -22.71
CA MET A 418 -2.82 -13.93 -23.44
C MET A 418 -2.58 -13.85 -24.95
N ALA A 419 -1.43 -13.34 -25.39
CA ALA A 419 -1.05 -13.25 -26.80
C ALA A 419 -0.69 -14.62 -27.41
N ASN A 420 -0.02 -15.49 -26.65
CA ASN A 420 0.42 -16.81 -27.10
C ASN A 420 -0.68 -17.89 -27.03
N ALA A 421 -1.89 -17.56 -26.58
CA ALA A 421 -3.04 -18.46 -26.58
C ALA A 421 -3.62 -18.63 -27.99
N SER A 422 -4.27 -19.78 -28.24
CA SER A 422 -4.95 -20.08 -29.52
C SER A 422 -6.42 -20.46 -29.28
N PRO A 423 -7.39 -19.63 -29.70
CA PRO A 423 -7.23 -18.24 -30.17
C PRO A 423 -6.67 -17.30 -29.08
N PRO A 424 -6.08 -16.14 -29.47
CA PRO A 424 -5.57 -15.15 -28.52
C PRO A 424 -6.64 -14.62 -27.57
N ILE A 425 -6.26 -14.38 -26.32
CA ILE A 425 -7.15 -13.90 -25.26
C ILE A 425 -7.17 -12.37 -25.29
N VAL A 426 -8.36 -11.79 -25.52
CA VAL A 426 -8.51 -10.33 -25.70
C VAL A 426 -8.24 -9.56 -24.41
N VAL A 427 -7.46 -8.48 -24.51
CA VAL A 427 -7.28 -7.49 -23.44
C VAL A 427 -8.50 -6.56 -23.44
N THR A 428 -9.31 -6.59 -22.39
CA THR A 428 -10.49 -5.73 -22.26
C THR A 428 -10.13 -4.35 -21.75
N LYS A 429 -11.08 -3.39 -21.77
CA LYS A 429 -10.94 -2.09 -21.11
C LYS A 429 -10.42 -2.21 -19.67
N LEU A 430 -10.83 -3.23 -18.91
CA LEU A 430 -10.32 -3.50 -17.56
C LEU A 430 -8.83 -3.88 -17.57
N GLY A 431 -8.39 -4.71 -18.52
CA GLY A 431 -6.99 -5.06 -18.73
C GLY A 431 -6.13 -3.84 -19.05
N PHE A 432 -6.53 -3.02 -20.02
CA PHE A 432 -5.84 -1.76 -20.36
C PHE A 432 -5.72 -0.82 -19.14
N ARG A 433 -6.83 -0.52 -18.45
CA ARG A 433 -6.84 0.29 -17.21
C ARG A 433 -5.83 -0.23 -16.18
N SER A 434 -5.72 -1.55 -16.06
CA SER A 434 -4.83 -2.21 -15.09
C SER A 434 -3.35 -2.05 -15.42
N VAL A 435 -2.97 -2.05 -16.70
CA VAL A 435 -1.58 -1.82 -17.13
C VAL A 435 -1.24 -0.32 -17.08
N ILE A 436 -2.14 0.55 -17.57
CA ILE A 436 -1.99 2.01 -17.50
C ILE A 436 -1.73 2.48 -16.07
N ARG A 437 -2.57 2.03 -15.13
CA ARG A 437 -2.44 2.33 -13.69
C ARG A 437 -1.08 1.97 -13.11
N ASN A 438 -0.50 0.86 -13.56
CA ASN A 438 0.80 0.41 -13.10
C ASN A 438 1.92 1.26 -13.71
N GLN A 439 1.88 1.54 -15.03
CA GLN A 439 2.85 2.41 -15.70
C GLN A 439 2.92 3.82 -15.08
N LEU A 440 1.80 4.38 -14.63
CA LEU A 440 1.77 5.66 -13.88
C LEU A 440 2.61 5.65 -12.58
N ALA A 441 2.92 4.47 -12.02
CA ALA A 441 3.75 4.33 -10.83
C ALA A 441 5.27 4.19 -11.12
N HIS A 442 5.70 4.23 -12.38
CA HIS A 442 7.11 4.18 -12.78
C HIS A 442 7.75 5.57 -12.86
N ALA A 443 9.08 5.63 -12.71
CA ALA A 443 9.85 6.83 -13.05
C ALA A 443 9.88 7.03 -14.57
N LYS A 444 10.09 8.27 -15.02
CA LYS A 444 10.24 8.64 -16.43
C LYS A 444 11.37 7.87 -17.12
N THR A 445 11.11 7.35 -18.33
CA THR A 445 12.16 6.87 -19.25
C THR A 445 13.06 8.01 -19.72
N PRO A 446 14.23 7.75 -20.35
CA PRO A 446 15.06 8.81 -20.91
C PRO A 446 14.30 9.75 -21.87
N GLN A 447 13.43 9.22 -22.73
CA GLN A 447 12.56 9.99 -23.62
C GLN A 447 11.53 10.83 -22.83
N GLU A 448 10.86 10.24 -21.83
CA GLU A 448 9.90 10.96 -20.97
C GLU A 448 10.60 12.07 -20.15
N ARG A 449 11.86 11.86 -19.76
CA ARG A 449 12.70 12.88 -19.11
C ARG A 449 13.05 14.02 -20.07
N GLU A 450 13.56 13.69 -21.26
CA GLU A 450 13.92 14.67 -22.29
C GLU A 450 12.72 15.54 -22.69
N TRP A 451 11.54 14.95 -22.87
CA TRP A 451 10.30 15.70 -23.10
C TRP A 451 9.90 16.58 -21.90
N ALA A 452 10.02 16.06 -20.67
CA ALA A 452 9.74 16.84 -19.46
C ALA A 452 10.76 17.96 -19.19
N GLU A 453 11.98 17.85 -19.73
CA GLU A 453 12.97 18.93 -19.72
C GLU A 453 12.62 20.03 -20.73
N LEU A 454 12.06 19.71 -21.90
CA LEU A 454 11.60 20.68 -22.92
C LEU A 454 10.31 21.42 -22.56
N LYS A 455 9.68 21.12 -21.42
CA LYS A 455 8.51 21.85 -20.94
C LYS A 455 8.91 23.22 -20.38
N GLY A 456 8.33 24.28 -20.95
CA GLY A 456 8.60 25.67 -20.62
C GLY A 456 8.14 26.08 -19.23
N PRO A 457 8.56 27.25 -18.73
CA PRO A 457 8.29 27.69 -17.37
C PRO A 457 6.93 28.37 -17.18
N SER A 458 6.09 28.49 -18.22
CA SER A 458 4.70 28.97 -18.16
C SER A 458 3.72 27.87 -17.72
N TRP A 459 2.46 28.25 -17.49
CA TRP A 459 1.35 27.30 -17.28
C TRP A 459 0.20 27.62 -18.26
N PRO A 460 -0.32 26.64 -19.03
CA PRO A 460 0.16 25.26 -19.14
C PRO A 460 1.62 25.16 -19.66
N PRO A 461 2.38 24.15 -19.22
CA PRO A 461 3.80 23.95 -19.56
C PRO A 461 3.98 23.45 -21.01
N TRP A 462 3.75 24.35 -21.97
CA TRP A 462 3.99 24.12 -23.39
C TRP A 462 5.47 23.88 -23.71
N LYS A 463 5.75 23.16 -24.80
CA LYS A 463 7.10 22.83 -25.24
C LYS A 463 7.84 24.08 -25.71
N GLU A 464 9.06 24.28 -25.23
CA GLU A 464 9.99 25.30 -25.70
C GLU A 464 11.21 24.62 -26.35
N ASN A 465 11.48 24.91 -27.63
CA ASN A 465 12.65 24.39 -28.33
C ASN A 465 13.92 25.05 -27.75
N ARG A 466 14.89 24.27 -27.25
CA ARG A 466 16.17 24.78 -26.73
C ARG A 466 17.29 24.72 -27.76
N THR A 467 17.19 23.80 -28.70
CA THR A 467 18.11 23.55 -29.81
C THR A 467 17.30 23.32 -31.09
N ALA A 468 17.95 23.45 -32.26
CA ALA A 468 17.29 23.15 -33.53
C ALA A 468 16.80 21.69 -33.63
N MET A 469 17.53 20.74 -33.02
CA MET A 469 17.14 19.32 -32.95
C MET A 469 15.88 19.09 -32.10
N ASP A 470 15.46 20.05 -31.28
CA ASP A 470 14.20 19.94 -30.54
C ASP A 470 12.99 20.21 -31.43
N GLU A 471 13.13 20.92 -32.55
CA GLU A 471 12.00 21.32 -33.40
C GLU A 471 11.20 20.12 -33.91
N GLU A 472 11.90 19.07 -34.36
CA GLU A 472 11.35 17.79 -34.83
C GLU A 472 10.57 16.99 -33.76
N LYS A 473 10.77 17.28 -32.46
CA LYS A 473 10.12 16.58 -31.34
C LYS A 473 8.65 16.99 -31.23
N GLY A 474 7.80 16.36 -32.03
CA GLY A 474 6.35 16.56 -32.06
C GLY A 474 5.59 15.86 -30.91
N TYR A 475 4.25 15.91 -30.98
CA TYR A 475 3.35 15.31 -29.97
C TYR A 475 3.69 13.85 -29.65
N GLU A 476 3.98 13.03 -30.66
CA GLU A 476 4.23 11.59 -30.47
C GLU A 476 5.49 11.31 -29.64
N PHE A 477 6.55 12.12 -29.81
CA PHE A 477 7.74 12.07 -28.95
C PHE A 477 7.39 12.37 -27.48
N GLY A 478 6.42 13.26 -27.27
CA GLY A 478 5.88 13.65 -25.96
C GLY A 478 4.78 12.73 -25.39
N THR A 479 4.47 11.60 -26.02
CA THR A 479 3.54 10.62 -25.45
C THR A 479 4.25 9.72 -24.45
N SER A 480 3.86 9.82 -23.17
CA SER A 480 4.33 8.89 -22.13
C SER A 480 3.77 7.48 -22.36
N ARG A 481 4.39 6.45 -21.76
CA ARG A 481 3.94 5.05 -21.85
C ARG A 481 2.48 4.86 -21.44
N ALA A 482 2.02 5.62 -20.45
CA ALA A 482 0.62 5.61 -20.01
C ALA A 482 -0.33 6.18 -21.09
N SER A 483 0.02 7.31 -21.73
CA SER A 483 -0.73 7.86 -22.87
C SER A 483 -0.68 6.95 -24.10
N GLN A 484 0.45 6.27 -24.36
CA GLN A 484 0.56 5.29 -25.45
C GLN A 484 -0.39 4.10 -25.22
N LEU A 485 -0.50 3.59 -24.00
CA LEU A 485 -1.45 2.53 -23.65
C LEU A 485 -2.91 3.00 -23.73
N LEU A 486 -3.22 4.26 -23.34
CA LEU A 486 -4.54 4.86 -23.55
C LEU A 486 -4.87 4.94 -25.06
N ARG A 487 -3.93 5.37 -25.90
CA ARG A 487 -4.08 5.36 -27.36
C ARG A 487 -4.32 3.95 -27.90
N ARG A 488 -3.56 2.94 -27.46
CA ARG A 488 -3.83 1.52 -27.84
C ARG A 488 -5.21 1.03 -27.39
N MET A 489 -5.71 1.50 -26.24
CA MET A 489 -7.06 1.18 -25.77
C MET A 489 -8.14 1.78 -26.68
N TYR A 490 -7.95 3.02 -27.16
CA TYR A 490 -8.84 3.66 -28.14
C TYR A 490 -8.76 3.02 -29.52
N GLU A 491 -7.56 2.67 -29.99
CA GLU A 491 -7.34 1.92 -31.24
C GLU A 491 -7.98 0.52 -31.20
N ALA A 492 -8.12 -0.08 -30.01
CA ALA A 492 -8.88 -1.33 -29.79
C ALA A 492 -10.41 -1.14 -29.67
N GLY A 493 -10.93 0.09 -29.90
CA GLY A 493 -12.36 0.38 -29.96
C GLY A 493 -13.05 0.68 -28.62
N TYR A 494 -12.33 0.74 -27.50
CA TYR A 494 -12.91 1.07 -26.20
C TYR A 494 -12.99 2.58 -25.99
N ALA A 495 -14.19 3.16 -25.86
CA ALA A 495 -14.36 4.59 -25.56
C ALA A 495 -13.74 5.02 -24.21
N GLY A 496 -13.38 6.31 -24.06
CA GLY A 496 -12.89 6.89 -22.81
C GLY A 496 -14.00 7.48 -21.91
N HIS A 497 -13.78 7.49 -20.60
CA HIS A 497 -14.59 8.14 -19.56
C HIS A 497 -13.68 8.87 -18.54
N ILE A 498 -14.23 9.45 -17.47
CA ILE A 498 -13.49 10.27 -16.50
C ILE A 498 -12.29 9.53 -15.87
N TRP A 499 -12.31 8.20 -15.73
CA TRP A 499 -11.13 7.43 -15.29
C TRP A 499 -9.96 7.52 -16.28
N GLU A 500 -10.23 7.45 -17.58
CA GLU A 500 -9.21 7.62 -18.63
C GLU A 500 -8.67 9.06 -18.63
N GLU A 501 -9.53 10.05 -18.39
CA GLU A 501 -9.15 11.46 -18.27
C GLU A 501 -8.21 11.67 -17.08
N VAL A 502 -8.56 11.16 -15.89
CA VAL A 502 -7.68 11.15 -14.71
C VAL A 502 -6.32 10.52 -15.05
N ALA A 503 -6.32 9.35 -15.69
CA ALA A 503 -5.08 8.67 -16.08
C ALA A 503 -4.24 9.50 -17.06
N GLN A 504 -4.87 10.18 -18.01
CA GLN A 504 -4.22 11.06 -18.98
C GLN A 504 -3.61 12.31 -18.30
N THR A 505 -4.32 12.92 -17.33
CA THR A 505 -3.82 14.05 -16.53
C THR A 505 -2.51 13.73 -15.82
N TYR A 506 -2.39 12.54 -15.21
CA TYR A 506 -1.13 12.07 -14.62
C TYR A 506 -0.09 11.64 -15.68
N ALA A 507 -0.54 11.18 -16.85
CA ALA A 507 0.33 10.80 -17.96
C ALA A 507 0.99 12.01 -18.69
N GLY A 508 0.52 13.24 -18.42
CA GLY A 508 1.17 14.49 -18.85
C GLY A 508 0.33 15.41 -19.77
N TRP A 509 -0.98 15.17 -19.88
CA TRP A 509 -1.91 15.91 -20.76
C TRP A 509 -3.31 16.02 -20.11
N ASP A 510 -3.98 17.17 -20.20
CA ASP A 510 -5.35 17.38 -19.68
C ASP A 510 -6.43 17.13 -20.77
N THR A 511 -7.71 17.17 -20.38
CA THR A 511 -8.88 16.89 -21.23
C THR A 511 -9.06 17.88 -22.38
N ASP A 512 -8.50 19.09 -22.27
CA ASP A 512 -8.49 20.12 -23.30
C ASP A 512 -7.26 20.02 -24.25
N LEU A 513 -6.46 18.95 -24.11
CA LEU A 513 -5.18 18.70 -24.77
C LEU A 513 -4.05 19.65 -24.36
N SER A 514 -4.22 20.46 -23.30
CA SER A 514 -3.09 21.19 -22.70
C SER A 514 -2.11 20.22 -22.02
N PRO A 515 -0.80 20.52 -22.02
CA PRO A 515 0.18 19.69 -21.33
C PRO A 515 0.11 19.90 -19.81
N THR A 516 0.28 18.84 -19.04
CA THR A 516 0.46 18.88 -17.57
C THR A 516 1.86 18.38 -17.18
N ILE A 517 2.23 18.41 -15.90
CA ILE A 517 3.38 17.64 -15.42
C ILE A 517 3.01 16.16 -15.34
N GLN A 518 3.79 15.31 -16.00
CA GLN A 518 3.68 13.86 -15.84
C GLN A 518 4.09 13.49 -14.41
N THR A 519 3.09 13.21 -13.56
CA THR A 519 3.27 12.95 -12.13
C THR A 519 3.15 11.47 -11.83
N ARG A 520 4.22 10.90 -11.26
CA ARG A 520 4.31 9.51 -10.82
C ARG A 520 3.35 9.26 -9.66
N THR A 521 2.37 8.39 -9.86
CA THR A 521 1.29 8.15 -8.90
C THR A 521 0.91 6.68 -8.81
N SER A 522 0.29 6.27 -7.70
CA SER A 522 -0.35 4.97 -7.59
C SER A 522 -1.83 5.18 -7.26
N LEU A 523 -2.66 5.19 -8.32
CA LEU A 523 -4.09 5.47 -8.20
C LEU A 523 -4.78 4.47 -7.26
N PRO A 524 -5.72 4.92 -6.41
CA PRO A 524 -6.50 4.02 -5.55
C PRO A 524 -7.38 3.07 -6.39
N ARG A 525 -7.98 2.06 -5.75
CA ARG A 525 -8.96 1.21 -6.44
C ARG A 525 -10.29 1.95 -6.53
N ILE A 526 -10.43 2.77 -7.57
CA ILE A 526 -11.70 3.38 -7.97
C ILE A 526 -12.57 2.28 -8.59
N SER A 527 -13.86 2.25 -8.25
CA SER A 527 -14.76 1.18 -8.66
C SER A 527 -15.52 1.61 -9.92
N SER A 528 -14.93 1.39 -11.09
CA SER A 528 -15.47 1.86 -12.37
C SER A 528 -16.70 1.07 -12.87
N GLN A 529 -17.70 0.92 -12.00
CA GLN A 529 -19.06 0.56 -12.35
C GLN A 529 -19.78 1.84 -12.84
N TYR A 530 -20.79 1.68 -13.69
CA TYR A 530 -21.56 2.82 -14.20
C TYR A 530 -22.24 3.55 -13.02
N GLY A 531 -22.09 4.88 -12.98
CA GLY A 531 -22.59 5.74 -11.90
C GLY A 531 -21.52 6.35 -10.96
N ASP A 532 -20.24 5.96 -11.08
CA ASP A 532 -19.14 6.49 -10.22
C ASP A 532 -18.56 7.83 -10.73
N ASP A 533 -19.12 8.41 -11.80
CA ASP A 533 -18.58 9.60 -12.46
C ASP A 533 -18.55 10.85 -11.56
N ASP A 534 -19.56 11.04 -10.70
CA ASP A 534 -19.61 12.16 -9.74
C ASP A 534 -18.56 12.03 -8.63
N GLN A 535 -18.12 10.81 -8.30
CA GLN A 535 -16.97 10.59 -7.41
C GLN A 535 -15.63 10.75 -8.13
N LEU A 536 -15.60 10.51 -9.44
CA LEU A 536 -14.43 10.67 -10.30
C LEU A 536 -14.11 12.14 -10.63
N ARG A 537 -15.10 13.03 -10.76
CA ARG A 537 -14.84 14.46 -11.04
C ARG A 537 -13.95 15.15 -9.99
N PRO A 538 -14.18 14.99 -8.67
CA PRO A 538 -13.22 15.47 -7.66
C PRO A 538 -11.83 14.85 -7.78
N VAL A 539 -11.71 13.61 -8.23
CA VAL A 539 -10.42 12.93 -8.44
C VAL A 539 -9.70 13.49 -9.67
N LEU A 540 -10.42 13.93 -10.70
CA LEU A 540 -9.87 14.67 -11.84
C LEU A 540 -9.33 16.04 -11.44
N TRP A 541 -10.11 16.83 -10.68
CA TRP A 541 -9.63 18.12 -10.14
C TRP A 541 -8.43 17.95 -9.19
N ALA A 542 -8.47 16.95 -8.31
CA ALA A 542 -7.33 16.60 -7.46
C ALA A 542 -6.12 16.13 -8.30
N GLY A 543 -6.36 15.44 -9.42
CA GLY A 543 -5.35 15.06 -10.41
C GLY A 543 -4.68 16.26 -11.07
N ARG A 544 -5.46 17.24 -11.52
CA ARG A 544 -4.97 18.51 -12.08
C ARG A 544 -4.02 19.21 -11.11
N ILE A 545 -4.46 19.42 -9.86
CA ILE A 545 -3.65 20.03 -8.78
C ILE A 545 -2.38 19.20 -8.45
N ARG A 546 -2.45 17.87 -8.53
CA ARG A 546 -1.29 16.97 -8.38
C ARG A 546 -0.39 16.93 -9.62
N SER A 547 -0.84 17.39 -10.79
CA SER A 547 -0.10 17.48 -12.06
C SER A 547 0.53 18.86 -12.36
N THR A 548 0.63 19.73 -11.36
CA THR A 548 1.36 21.01 -11.46
C THR A 548 2.84 20.88 -11.04
N ARG A 549 3.59 21.98 -11.10
CA ARG A 549 5.00 22.10 -10.69
C ARG A 549 5.18 23.03 -9.49
N THR A 550 4.48 24.18 -9.41
CA THR A 550 4.61 25.16 -8.30
C THR A 550 3.33 25.31 -7.46
N ARG A 551 3.43 26.00 -6.31
CA ARG A 551 2.26 26.31 -5.45
C ARG A 551 1.27 27.28 -6.11
N ARG A 552 1.76 28.23 -6.93
CA ARG A 552 0.92 29.19 -7.68
C ARG A 552 0.06 28.48 -8.71
N GLU A 553 0.65 27.58 -9.48
CA GLU A 553 -0.07 26.75 -10.46
C GLU A 553 -1.13 25.87 -9.78
N ALA A 554 -0.76 25.20 -8.68
CA ALA A 554 -1.69 24.38 -7.89
C ALA A 554 -2.91 25.19 -7.40
N TRP A 555 -2.68 26.40 -6.90
CA TRP A 555 -3.74 27.28 -6.39
C TRP A 555 -4.64 27.81 -7.52
N ALA A 556 -4.10 28.11 -8.70
CA ALA A 556 -4.89 28.48 -9.88
C ALA A 556 -5.84 27.35 -10.32
N CYS A 557 -5.36 26.10 -10.30
CA CYS A 557 -6.20 24.92 -10.57
C CYS A 557 -7.27 24.71 -9.47
N PHE A 558 -6.95 24.96 -8.20
CA PHE A 558 -7.92 24.87 -7.10
C PHE A 558 -9.04 25.91 -7.25
N LEU A 559 -8.71 27.19 -7.47
CA LEU A 559 -9.69 28.26 -7.69
C LEU A 559 -10.57 27.99 -8.93
N SER A 560 -9.98 27.39 -9.97
CA SER A 560 -10.70 26.95 -11.17
C SER A 560 -11.72 25.83 -10.85
N SER A 561 -11.41 24.92 -9.93
CA SER A 561 -12.35 23.88 -9.47
C SER A 561 -13.53 24.48 -8.69
N GLU A 562 -13.30 25.41 -7.75
CA GLU A 562 -14.40 26.11 -7.05
C GLU A 562 -15.24 26.99 -7.99
N SER A 563 -14.65 27.51 -9.07
CA SER A 563 -15.37 28.28 -10.11
C SER A 563 -16.22 27.39 -11.04
N SER A 564 -16.00 26.07 -11.05
CA SER A 564 -16.63 25.15 -12.01
C SER A 564 -18.04 24.68 -11.64
N SER A 565 -18.63 25.23 -10.57
CA SER A 565 -19.92 24.83 -9.95
C SER A 565 -20.00 23.41 -9.38
N GLU A 566 -18.90 22.64 -9.42
CA GLU A 566 -18.76 21.35 -8.74
C GLU A 566 -18.74 21.50 -7.21
N PRO A 567 -19.22 20.49 -6.44
CA PRO A 567 -19.25 20.55 -4.98
C PRO A 567 -17.85 20.45 -4.36
N ALA A 568 -17.66 21.13 -3.22
CA ALA A 568 -16.42 21.07 -2.45
C ALA A 568 -16.19 19.65 -1.88
N HIS A 569 -15.02 19.07 -2.14
CA HIS A 569 -14.76 17.64 -1.88
C HIS A 569 -13.40 17.36 -1.22
N PRO A 570 -13.29 16.43 -0.24
CA PRO A 570 -12.06 16.14 0.51
C PRO A 570 -10.80 15.88 -0.33
N GLU A 571 -10.88 15.17 -1.46
CA GLU A 571 -9.70 14.88 -2.29
C GLU A 571 -9.12 16.11 -3.00
N ILE A 572 -9.94 17.12 -3.32
CA ILE A 572 -9.46 18.39 -3.91
C ILE A 572 -8.68 19.18 -2.86
N TYR A 573 -9.21 19.25 -1.64
CA TYR A 573 -8.51 19.84 -0.50
C TYR A 573 -7.23 19.07 -0.17
N LEU A 574 -7.24 17.74 -0.15
CA LEU A 574 -6.06 16.91 0.09
C LEU A 574 -4.95 17.19 -0.95
N ALA A 575 -5.29 17.26 -2.24
CA ALA A 575 -4.33 17.62 -3.29
C ALA A 575 -3.73 19.03 -3.09
N MET A 576 -4.51 19.99 -2.60
CA MET A 576 -4.01 21.34 -2.31
C MET A 576 -3.17 21.38 -1.02
N PHE A 577 -3.57 20.66 0.04
CA PHE A 577 -2.77 20.52 1.26
C PHE A 577 -1.43 19.82 1.01
N GLU A 578 -1.39 18.78 0.17
CA GLU A 578 -0.15 18.18 -0.32
C GLU A 578 0.78 19.24 -0.94
N ARG A 579 0.25 20.08 -1.85
CA ARG A 579 1.00 21.15 -2.52
C ARG A 579 1.45 22.29 -1.60
N LEU A 580 0.69 22.62 -0.56
CA LEU A 580 1.09 23.64 0.41
C LEU A 580 2.13 23.13 1.42
N CYS A 581 1.96 21.90 1.92
CA CYS A 581 2.75 21.38 3.04
C CYS A 581 4.11 20.81 2.61
N TYR A 582 4.21 20.20 1.41
CA TYR A 582 5.51 19.71 0.94
C TYR A 582 6.50 20.86 0.75
N PRO A 583 7.78 20.67 1.13
CA PRO A 583 8.80 21.72 1.03
C PRO A 583 9.08 22.09 -0.42
N GLU A 584 9.60 23.31 -0.62
CA GLU A 584 10.14 23.72 -1.90
C GLU A 584 11.51 23.08 -2.13
N ALA A 585 11.75 22.57 -3.33
CA ALA A 585 13.00 21.91 -3.69
C ALA A 585 14.15 22.93 -3.75
N GLU A 586 15.19 22.72 -2.95
CA GLU A 586 16.42 23.52 -2.95
C GLU A 586 17.24 23.32 -4.24
N ARG A 587 16.77 23.91 -5.35
CA ARG A 587 17.60 24.13 -6.53
C ARG A 587 18.68 25.15 -6.18
N SER A 588 19.91 24.66 -6.01
CA SER A 588 21.07 25.49 -5.68
C SER A 588 21.26 26.58 -6.74
N ALA A 589 20.97 27.83 -6.38
CA ALA A 589 21.03 29.01 -7.26
C ALA A 589 22.48 29.48 -7.55
N GLN A 590 23.40 28.52 -7.74
CA GLN A 590 24.83 28.71 -7.95
C GLN A 590 25.34 27.91 -9.17
N ALA A 591 24.45 27.65 -10.14
CA ALA A 591 24.85 27.22 -11.49
C ALA A 591 25.39 28.41 -12.31
N ASP A 592 24.95 29.63 -12.00
CA ASP A 592 25.29 30.85 -12.74
C ASP A 592 26.43 31.61 -12.05
N PHE A 593 27.47 31.93 -12.81
CA PHE A 593 28.60 32.81 -12.46
C PHE A 593 29.40 32.48 -11.18
N SER A 594 30.15 31.38 -11.23
CA SER A 594 31.52 31.39 -10.67
C SER A 594 32.50 30.69 -11.59
N SER A 595 33.57 31.41 -11.97
CA SER A 595 34.64 30.88 -12.82
C SER A 595 35.81 30.36 -11.97
N ASN A 596 36.52 29.37 -12.50
CA ASN A 596 37.86 28.95 -12.05
C ASN A 596 38.01 28.48 -10.59
N THR A 597 37.28 27.43 -10.19
CA THR A 597 37.90 26.33 -9.40
C THR A 597 37.49 24.97 -9.97
N GLY A 598 38.37 23.96 -9.85
CA GLY A 598 38.17 22.62 -10.42
C GLY A 598 37.16 21.74 -9.68
N GLN A 599 36.08 22.31 -9.14
CA GLN A 599 35.00 21.53 -8.52
C GLN A 599 34.06 21.01 -9.61
N VAL A 600 34.08 19.70 -9.85
CA VAL A 600 33.05 19.05 -10.68
C VAL A 600 31.70 19.23 -9.97
N PRO A 601 30.68 19.86 -10.61
CA PRO A 601 29.40 20.11 -9.95
C PRO A 601 28.74 18.82 -9.46
N GLY A 602 28.17 18.87 -8.25
CA GLY A 602 27.48 17.74 -7.62
C GLY A 602 26.20 17.38 -8.35
N ARG A 603 26.32 16.58 -9.42
CA ARG A 603 25.27 16.25 -10.41
C ARG A 603 23.97 15.68 -9.79
N ASN A 604 24.05 15.13 -8.58
CA ASN A 604 23.00 14.40 -7.88
C ASN A 604 21.75 15.23 -7.51
N SER A 605 21.77 16.56 -7.63
CA SER A 605 20.57 17.42 -7.46
C SER A 605 19.84 17.75 -8.77
N ALA A 606 20.49 17.60 -9.93
CA ALA A 606 19.91 17.93 -11.23
C ALA A 606 19.06 16.80 -11.83
N ASP A 607 19.15 15.58 -11.29
CA ASP A 607 18.60 14.35 -11.88
C ASP A 607 17.10 14.11 -11.67
N LEU A 608 16.41 14.94 -10.88
CA LEU A 608 15.00 14.76 -10.52
C LEU A 608 14.12 15.85 -11.15
N LEU A 609 13.19 15.43 -12.00
CA LEU A 609 12.26 16.30 -12.70
C LEU A 609 10.92 16.44 -11.96
N PRO A 610 10.14 17.50 -12.26
CA PRO A 610 8.78 17.64 -11.74
C PRO A 610 7.95 16.37 -11.91
N GLY A 611 7.15 16.05 -10.89
CA GLY A 611 6.28 14.88 -10.88
C GLY A 611 6.98 13.56 -10.53
N ASP A 612 8.31 13.47 -10.50
CA ASP A 612 9.03 12.30 -9.94
C ASP A 612 9.38 12.46 -8.45
N MET A 613 9.19 13.67 -7.91
CA MET A 613 9.41 14.08 -6.53
C MET A 613 8.09 14.54 -5.87
N LYS A 614 8.03 14.51 -4.53
CA LYS A 614 6.97 15.17 -3.74
C LYS A 614 7.23 16.66 -3.51
N GLU A 615 8.51 17.05 -3.52
CA GLU A 615 8.97 18.43 -3.35
C GLU A 615 8.36 19.32 -4.44
N VAL A 616 7.97 20.55 -4.09
CA VAL A 616 7.35 21.51 -5.03
C VAL A 616 8.45 22.41 -5.59
N LEU A 617 8.40 22.82 -6.86
CA LEU A 617 9.39 23.78 -7.36
C LEU A 617 9.00 25.22 -6.98
N PRO A 618 9.99 26.11 -6.75
CA PRO A 618 9.74 27.54 -6.61
C PRO A 618 9.10 28.13 -7.89
N ASP A 619 8.43 29.27 -7.75
CA ASP A 619 7.88 30.02 -8.87
C ASP A 619 8.99 30.48 -9.86
N PRO A 620 8.69 30.61 -11.16
CA PRO A 620 9.69 30.95 -12.18
C PRO A 620 10.28 32.35 -11.98
N SER A 621 11.55 32.54 -12.34
CA SER A 621 12.29 33.80 -12.10
C SER A 621 11.74 35.02 -12.86
N SER A 622 11.08 34.81 -14.00
CA SER A 622 10.42 35.86 -14.78
C SER A 622 8.92 35.89 -14.50
N SER A 623 8.41 37.06 -14.13
CA SER A 623 7.00 37.31 -13.86
C SER A 623 6.10 37.14 -15.08
N LEU A 624 6.65 37.14 -16.31
CA LEU A 624 5.92 36.85 -17.54
C LEU A 624 5.39 35.41 -17.60
N HIS A 625 5.96 34.50 -16.79
CA HIS A 625 5.52 33.11 -16.69
C HIS A 625 4.62 32.86 -15.45
N TYR A 626 4.23 33.90 -14.72
CA TYR A 626 3.32 33.75 -13.58
C TYR A 626 1.89 33.50 -14.03
N VAL A 627 1.28 32.44 -13.48
CA VAL A 627 -0.16 32.21 -13.57
C VAL A 627 -0.88 33.33 -12.86
N TYR A 628 -1.88 33.94 -13.51
CA TYR A 628 -2.76 34.90 -12.85
C TYR A 628 -3.54 34.24 -11.72
N LEU A 629 -3.67 34.94 -10.59
CA LEU A 629 -4.43 34.51 -9.42
C LEU A 629 -5.46 35.59 -9.06
N SER A 630 -6.71 35.18 -8.83
CA SER A 630 -7.76 36.05 -8.26
C SER A 630 -7.67 36.18 -6.73
N GLU A 631 -7.12 35.16 -6.06
CA GLU A 631 -6.91 35.14 -4.60
C GLU A 631 -5.44 34.80 -4.27
N PRO A 632 -4.84 35.37 -3.22
CA PRO A 632 -3.50 34.98 -2.76
C PRO A 632 -3.47 33.53 -2.27
N ILE A 633 -2.31 32.88 -2.35
CA ILE A 633 -2.12 31.49 -1.90
C ILE A 633 -2.31 31.43 -0.36
N PRO A 634 -3.23 30.60 0.15
CA PRO A 634 -3.54 30.54 1.58
C PRO A 634 -2.48 29.77 2.37
N GLY A 635 -2.26 30.19 3.62
CA GLY A 635 -1.55 29.38 4.62
C GLY A 635 -2.42 28.22 5.13
N TYR A 636 -1.80 27.21 5.73
CA TYR A 636 -2.45 25.99 6.24
C TYR A 636 -3.75 26.25 7.01
N ARG A 637 -3.72 27.18 7.99
CA ARG A 637 -4.88 27.52 8.82
C ARG A 637 -6.00 28.18 8.03
N GLN A 638 -5.69 28.97 7.00
CA GLN A 638 -6.66 29.65 6.15
C GLN A 638 -7.37 28.66 5.21
N LEU A 639 -6.62 27.73 4.60
CA LEU A 639 -7.23 26.66 3.79
C LEU A 639 -8.09 25.72 4.66
N LEU A 640 -7.65 25.41 5.89
CA LEU A 640 -8.43 24.60 6.82
C LEU A 640 -9.74 25.28 7.24
N ILE A 641 -9.74 26.59 7.45
CA ILE A 641 -10.97 27.36 7.70
C ILE A 641 -11.88 27.32 6.47
N ARG A 642 -11.38 27.65 5.26
CA ARG A 642 -12.16 27.59 4.00
C ARG A 642 -12.79 26.21 3.78
N MET A 643 -12.06 25.13 4.11
CA MET A 643 -12.55 23.76 4.02
C MET A 643 -13.76 23.50 4.94
N LEU A 644 -13.68 23.93 6.20
CA LEU A 644 -14.75 23.75 7.20
C LEU A 644 -15.95 24.67 6.93
N ASP A 645 -15.70 25.89 6.46
CA ASP A 645 -16.73 26.85 6.02
C ASP A 645 -17.52 26.32 4.81
N LYS A 646 -16.86 25.55 3.93
CA LYS A 646 -17.46 24.79 2.81
C LYS A 646 -18.06 23.44 3.26
N HIS A 647 -18.18 23.22 4.56
CA HIS A 647 -18.71 22.01 5.21
C HIS A 647 -17.98 20.69 4.89
N VAL A 648 -16.73 20.76 4.39
CA VAL A 648 -15.90 19.59 4.09
C VAL A 648 -15.23 19.10 5.38
N LYS A 649 -15.73 17.99 5.95
CA LYS A 649 -15.13 17.38 7.15
C LYS A 649 -13.80 16.65 6.83
N PRO A 650 -12.77 16.77 7.69
CA PRO A 650 -11.54 16.00 7.58
C PRO A 650 -11.78 14.55 8.03
N SER A 651 -11.79 13.61 7.08
CA SER A 651 -11.91 12.16 7.38
C SER A 651 -10.82 11.33 6.68
N ASN A 652 -10.68 10.07 7.06
CA ASN A 652 -9.86 9.07 6.36
C ASN A 652 -8.43 9.56 6.06
N ARG A 653 -8.05 9.61 4.76
CA ARG A 653 -6.73 10.05 4.30
C ARG A 653 -6.45 11.53 4.53
N LEU A 654 -7.47 12.38 4.41
CA LEU A 654 -7.34 13.82 4.63
C LEU A 654 -7.02 14.09 6.11
N LEU A 655 -7.77 13.47 7.04
CA LEU A 655 -7.45 13.54 8.47
C LEU A 655 -6.04 13.00 8.78
N ALA A 656 -5.68 11.84 8.23
CA ALA A 656 -4.36 11.24 8.44
C ALA A 656 -3.20 12.11 7.93
N PHE A 657 -3.41 12.88 6.86
CA PHE A 657 -2.44 13.86 6.33
C PHE A 657 -2.38 15.13 7.20
N LEU A 658 -3.54 15.70 7.55
CA LEU A 658 -3.63 16.92 8.36
C LEU A 658 -3.05 16.73 9.78
N LEU A 659 -3.10 15.52 10.34
CA LEU A 659 -2.44 15.19 11.61
C LEU A 659 -0.91 15.07 11.47
N GLU A 660 -0.40 14.62 10.32
CA GLU A 660 1.03 14.46 10.05
C GLU A 660 1.73 15.81 9.75
N TRP A 661 1.00 16.77 9.16
CA TRP A 661 1.50 18.09 8.77
C TRP A 661 0.89 19.26 9.58
N CYS A 662 0.34 18.99 10.77
CA CYS A 662 -0.23 20.03 11.62
C CYS A 662 0.86 21.01 12.13
N PRO A 663 0.70 22.34 11.96
CA PRO A 663 1.69 23.32 12.43
C PRO A 663 1.56 23.65 13.92
N ASP A 664 0.51 23.17 14.59
CA ASP A 664 0.19 23.45 15.98
C ASP A 664 -0.56 22.27 16.62
N PHE A 665 -0.30 22.03 17.90
CA PHE A 665 -0.86 20.92 18.68
C PHE A 665 -2.37 21.04 18.90
N HIS A 666 -2.89 22.24 19.20
CA HIS A 666 -4.31 22.46 19.42
C HIS A 666 -5.12 22.35 18.12
N ILE A 667 -4.52 22.69 16.96
CA ILE A 667 -5.11 22.38 15.65
C ILE A 667 -5.26 20.86 15.47
N GLY A 668 -4.24 20.07 15.85
CA GLY A 668 -4.34 18.60 15.81
C GLY A 668 -5.42 18.02 16.72
N LEU A 669 -5.54 18.52 17.96
CA LEU A 669 -6.62 18.10 18.87
C LEU A 669 -8.01 18.49 18.35
N ASN A 670 -8.17 19.67 17.75
CA ASN A 670 -9.43 20.09 17.13
C ASN A 670 -9.82 19.19 15.94
N LEU A 671 -8.86 18.82 15.09
CA LEU A 671 -9.08 17.84 14.01
C LEU A 671 -9.55 16.47 14.54
N LEU A 672 -9.07 16.03 15.72
CA LEU A 672 -9.54 14.81 16.37
C LEU A 672 -10.94 14.97 17.00
N ASP A 673 -11.30 16.13 17.55
CA ASP A 673 -12.65 16.37 18.09
C ASP A 673 -13.71 16.48 16.97
N ILE A 674 -13.36 17.09 15.83
CA ILE A 674 -14.23 17.13 14.63
C ILE A 674 -14.52 15.71 14.10
N ALA A 675 -13.57 14.79 14.26
CA ALA A 675 -13.65 13.39 13.82
C ALA A 675 -13.92 12.40 14.96
N LYS A 676 -14.38 12.86 16.13
CA LYS A 676 -14.53 12.02 17.34
C LYS A 676 -15.52 10.87 17.18
N ASP A 677 -16.58 11.10 16.42
CA ASP A 677 -17.68 10.14 16.20
C ASP A 677 -17.37 9.13 15.09
N ASP A 678 -16.36 9.41 14.24
CA ASP A 678 -15.90 8.50 13.19
C ASP A 678 -15.39 7.16 13.80
N TYR A 679 -15.50 6.09 13.01
CA TYR A 679 -15.04 4.74 13.39
C TYR A 679 -15.66 4.25 14.70
N ASN A 680 -17.00 4.32 14.79
CA ASN A 680 -17.81 3.94 15.96
C ASN A 680 -17.42 4.69 17.25
N GLY A 681 -17.03 5.95 17.14
CA GLY A 681 -16.50 6.72 18.27
C GLY A 681 -15.09 6.31 18.71
N GLY A 682 -14.34 5.55 17.89
CA GLY A 682 -12.99 5.09 18.20
C GLY A 682 -12.01 6.25 18.34
N THR A 683 -12.08 7.26 17.46
CA THR A 683 -11.27 8.48 17.57
C THR A 683 -11.55 9.22 18.87
N GLY A 684 -12.83 9.39 19.21
CA GLY A 684 -13.28 10.06 20.43
C GLY A 684 -12.90 9.34 21.72
N ARG A 685 -12.81 8.00 21.71
CA ARG A 685 -12.29 7.22 22.85
C ARG A 685 -10.81 7.49 23.11
N ILE A 686 -9.97 7.48 22.06
CA ILE A 686 -8.55 7.82 22.18
C ILE A 686 -8.37 9.27 22.66
N LEU A 687 -9.17 10.21 22.15
CA LEU A 687 -9.10 11.63 22.56
C LEU A 687 -9.54 11.87 24.02
N LYS A 688 -10.33 10.97 24.60
CA LYS A 688 -10.85 11.06 25.98
C LYS A 688 -10.11 10.14 26.97
N GLY A 689 -9.14 9.35 26.52
CA GLY A 689 -8.48 8.35 27.37
C GLY A 689 -9.42 7.23 27.84
N ILE A 690 -10.42 6.86 27.04
CA ILE A 690 -11.38 5.81 27.35
C ILE A 690 -10.97 4.53 26.62
N HIS A 691 -10.83 3.44 27.38
CA HIS A 691 -10.26 2.15 26.94
C HIS A 691 -11.17 0.97 27.30
N ASP A 692 -12.48 1.18 27.18
CA ASP A 692 -13.55 0.22 27.50
C ASP A 692 -13.84 -0.77 26.36
N ASP A 693 -13.94 -0.26 25.14
CA ASP A 693 -14.28 -1.01 23.93
C ASP A 693 -13.14 -1.03 22.92
N ASP A 694 -12.40 -2.14 22.96
CA ASP A 694 -11.37 -2.48 22.00
C ASP A 694 -11.88 -2.57 20.55
N ALA A 695 -13.15 -2.92 20.32
CA ALA A 695 -13.68 -3.13 18.97
C ALA A 695 -13.84 -1.81 18.21
N SER A 696 -14.31 -0.74 18.86
CA SER A 696 -14.38 0.60 18.25
C SER A 696 -13.01 1.11 17.82
N VAL A 697 -11.98 1.01 18.69
CA VAL A 697 -10.62 1.46 18.32
C VAL A 697 -9.98 0.55 17.26
N ARG A 698 -10.22 -0.77 17.30
CA ARG A 698 -9.79 -1.71 16.24
C ARG A 698 -10.50 -1.48 14.90
N SER A 699 -11.55 -0.67 14.84
CA SER A 699 -12.20 -0.25 13.59
C SER A 699 -11.50 0.91 12.87
N ILE A 700 -10.62 1.64 13.58
CA ILE A 700 -9.81 2.74 13.00
C ILE A 700 -8.84 2.16 11.96
N PRO A 701 -8.79 2.70 10.72
CA PRO A 701 -7.82 2.26 9.71
C PRO A 701 -6.38 2.42 10.21
N GLY A 702 -5.57 1.37 10.07
CA GLY A 702 -4.20 1.35 10.62
C GLY A 702 -3.29 2.51 10.18
N TYR A 703 -3.52 3.08 8.99
CA TYR A 703 -2.79 4.28 8.54
C TYR A 703 -3.15 5.53 9.35
N LEU A 704 -4.42 5.69 9.75
CA LEU A 704 -4.88 6.80 10.57
C LEU A 704 -4.44 6.60 12.04
N PHE A 705 -4.52 5.37 12.56
CA PHE A 705 -3.95 5.04 13.87
C PHE A 705 -2.44 5.36 13.92
N ALA A 706 -1.68 5.03 12.86
CA ALA A 706 -0.28 5.42 12.74
C ALA A 706 -0.07 6.94 12.69
N SER A 707 -0.95 7.71 12.02
CA SER A 707 -0.90 9.18 12.06
C SER A 707 -1.23 9.75 13.46
N ILE A 708 -2.13 9.13 14.23
CA ILE A 708 -2.39 9.51 15.63
C ILE A 708 -1.15 9.25 16.50
N ILE A 709 -0.51 8.09 16.36
CA ILE A 709 0.77 7.79 17.04
C ILE A 709 1.86 8.77 16.61
N ARG A 710 1.97 9.13 15.32
CA ARG A 710 2.91 10.17 14.84
C ARG A 710 2.61 11.54 15.44
N PHE A 711 1.34 11.94 15.52
CA PHE A 711 0.94 13.22 16.11
C PHE A 711 1.37 13.32 17.59
N LEU A 712 1.04 12.30 18.39
CA LEU A 712 1.49 12.21 19.79
C LEU A 712 3.02 12.19 19.90
N CYS A 713 3.70 11.42 19.05
CA CYS A 713 5.15 11.34 19.02
C CYS A 713 5.82 12.64 18.56
N HIS A 714 5.23 13.40 17.63
CA HIS A 714 5.78 14.66 17.13
C HIS A 714 5.84 15.69 18.26
N TRP A 715 4.70 15.95 18.91
CA TRP A 715 4.55 16.97 19.96
C TRP A 715 5.05 16.54 21.34
N GLY A 716 5.19 15.24 21.59
CA GLY A 716 5.81 14.71 22.80
C GLY A 716 7.33 14.93 22.88
N ARG A 717 7.89 14.74 24.07
CA ARG A 717 9.33 14.84 24.37
C ARG A 717 9.75 13.69 25.25
N PHE A 718 10.68 12.87 24.77
CA PHE A 718 11.18 11.68 25.47
C PHE A 718 12.24 12.08 26.51
N LYS A 719 11.78 12.56 27.67
CA LYS A 719 12.62 12.96 28.83
C LYS A 719 13.24 11.73 29.52
N GLN A 720 12.43 10.71 29.73
CA GLN A 720 12.72 9.50 30.50
C GLN A 720 12.12 8.26 29.81
N PRO A 721 12.66 7.05 30.04
CA PRO A 721 12.01 5.82 29.57
C PRO A 721 10.68 5.58 30.32
N PRO A 722 9.61 5.09 29.66
CA PRO A 722 8.40 4.64 30.33
C PRO A 722 8.70 3.58 31.39
N THR A 723 8.01 3.64 32.51
CA THR A 723 8.07 2.60 33.56
C THR A 723 7.38 1.31 33.10
N LYS A 724 7.66 0.18 33.77
CA LYS A 724 7.00 -1.10 33.48
C LYS A 724 5.54 -1.16 33.93
N GLU A 725 5.14 -0.25 34.81
CA GLU A 725 3.86 -0.24 35.55
C GLU A 725 2.94 0.89 35.08
N LEU A 726 3.12 1.38 33.85
CA LEU A 726 2.21 2.38 33.27
C LEU A 726 0.82 1.79 33.06
N CYS A 727 -0.18 2.54 33.50
CA CYS A 727 -1.61 2.29 33.27
C CYS A 727 -2.24 3.49 32.57
N PHE A 728 -3.43 3.32 31.98
CA PHE A 728 -4.23 4.44 31.51
C PHE A 728 -4.72 5.28 32.71
N LEU A 729 -4.71 6.61 32.56
CA LEU A 729 -5.20 7.55 33.57
C LEU A 729 -6.74 7.67 33.47
N HIS A 730 -7.38 8.13 34.55
CA HIS A 730 -8.81 8.46 34.53
C HIS A 730 -9.08 9.58 33.48
N PRO A 731 -10.19 9.58 32.72
CA PRO A 731 -10.42 10.54 31.63
C PRO A 731 -10.19 12.02 31.96
N GLU A 732 -10.52 12.45 33.18
CA GLU A 732 -10.28 13.82 33.66
C GLU A 732 -8.78 14.15 33.79
N GLN A 733 -7.99 13.21 34.33
CA GLN A 733 -6.54 13.32 34.45
C GLN A 733 -5.88 13.22 33.07
N HIS A 734 -6.35 12.28 32.23
CA HIS A 734 -5.91 12.15 30.84
C HIS A 734 -6.07 13.47 30.08
N ALA A 735 -7.25 14.12 30.16
CA ALA A 735 -7.50 15.40 29.49
C ALA A 735 -6.56 16.53 29.96
N HIS A 736 -6.14 16.51 31.23
CA HIS A 736 -5.14 17.45 31.75
C HIS A 736 -3.74 17.16 31.21
N GLU A 737 -3.25 15.93 31.39
CA GLU A 737 -1.88 15.55 31.01
C GLU A 737 -1.67 15.57 29.49
N LEU A 738 -2.68 15.18 28.70
CA LEU A 738 -2.67 15.28 27.23
C LEU A 738 -2.46 16.73 26.76
N MET A 739 -2.98 17.73 27.49
CA MET A 739 -2.82 19.13 27.11
C MET A 739 -1.49 19.74 27.56
N TRP A 740 -1.00 19.37 28.76
CA TRP A 740 0.11 20.06 29.41
C TRP A 740 1.44 19.31 29.38
N ASP A 741 1.50 18.02 29.73
CA ASP A 741 2.78 17.30 29.75
C ASP A 741 3.14 16.65 28.41
N ARG A 742 4.39 16.87 28.01
CA ARG A 742 4.94 16.36 26.76
C ARG A 742 5.65 15.02 26.94
N GLN A 743 5.95 14.58 28.16
CA GLN A 743 6.39 13.19 28.40
C GLN A 743 5.19 12.24 28.31
N TYR A 744 4.05 12.60 28.92
CA TYR A 744 2.81 11.83 28.86
C TYR A 744 2.35 11.50 27.44
N LEU A 745 2.52 12.41 26.46
CA LEU A 745 2.21 12.12 25.04
C LEU A 745 2.97 10.89 24.49
N ILE A 746 4.22 10.68 24.93
CA ILE A 746 5.02 9.51 24.53
C ILE A 746 4.61 8.26 25.33
N GLU A 747 4.35 8.41 26.63
CA GLU A 747 3.90 7.31 27.48
C GLU A 747 2.51 6.79 27.08
N TYR A 748 1.60 7.69 26.67
CA TYR A 748 0.29 7.35 26.10
C TYR A 748 0.42 6.66 24.73
N ALA A 749 1.29 7.15 23.83
CA ALA A 749 1.57 6.48 22.56
C ALA A 749 2.15 5.06 22.75
N TYR A 750 2.98 4.85 23.78
CA TYR A 750 3.50 3.54 24.18
C TYR A 750 2.38 2.61 24.68
N LEU A 751 1.52 3.11 25.58
CA LEU A 751 0.36 2.36 26.09
C LEU A 751 -0.61 1.96 24.96
N LEU A 752 -0.94 2.87 24.04
CA LEU A 752 -1.79 2.61 22.88
C LEU A 752 -1.26 1.45 22.01
N LEU A 753 0.05 1.36 21.79
CA LEU A 753 0.67 0.28 21.03
C LEU A 753 0.59 -1.07 21.76
N ARG A 754 0.91 -1.11 23.07
CA ARG A 754 0.96 -2.37 23.84
C ARG A 754 -0.42 -2.93 24.17
N HIS A 755 -1.42 -2.07 24.33
CA HIS A 755 -2.82 -2.43 24.58
C HIS A 755 -3.52 -2.88 23.29
N TYR A 756 -3.65 -1.99 22.29
CA TYR A 756 -4.42 -2.29 21.07
C TYR A 756 -3.68 -3.19 20.06
N ARG A 757 -2.36 -3.39 20.23
CA ARG A 757 -1.50 -4.30 19.44
C ARG A 757 -1.74 -4.23 17.91
N PRO A 758 -1.61 -3.04 17.30
CA PRO A 758 -2.03 -2.81 15.92
C PRO A 758 -1.17 -3.59 14.90
N LYS A 759 -1.82 -4.29 13.96
CA LYS A 759 -1.12 -5.10 12.94
C LYS A 759 -0.46 -4.28 11.79
N TYR A 760 -0.57 -2.96 11.84
CA TYR A 760 -0.01 -2.05 10.83
C TYR A 760 1.38 -1.55 11.26
N ARG A 761 2.44 -2.17 10.72
CA ARG A 761 3.86 -1.93 11.10
C ARG A 761 4.25 -0.45 11.24
N PRO A 762 3.83 0.48 10.37
CA PRO A 762 4.20 1.90 10.48
C PRO A 762 3.73 2.63 11.76
N ALA A 763 2.81 2.07 12.55
CA ALA A 763 2.47 2.59 13.88
C ALA A 763 3.59 2.34 14.90
N TRP A 764 4.20 1.15 14.87
CA TRP A 764 5.36 0.80 15.69
C TRP A 764 6.60 1.59 15.25
N ALA A 765 6.82 1.69 13.94
CA ALA A 765 7.91 2.47 13.37
C ALA A 765 7.89 3.93 13.85
N ALA A 766 6.72 4.59 13.79
CA ALA A 766 6.55 5.99 14.23
C ALA A 766 6.99 6.24 15.69
N PHE A 767 6.64 5.33 16.61
CA PHE A 767 7.06 5.44 18.01
C PHE A 767 8.55 5.14 18.18
N THR A 768 9.05 4.05 17.60
CA THR A 768 10.45 3.64 17.77
C THR A 768 11.43 4.61 17.09
N GLU A 769 11.04 5.25 15.98
CA GLU A 769 11.78 6.33 15.34
C GLU A 769 11.90 7.53 16.29
N LYS A 770 10.80 7.95 16.93
CA LYS A 770 10.82 9.05 17.92
C LYS A 770 11.76 8.74 19.09
N VAL A 771 11.66 7.54 19.68
CA VAL A 771 12.53 7.11 20.79
C VAL A 771 14.02 7.09 20.40
N MET A 772 14.35 6.84 19.12
CA MET A 772 15.72 6.91 18.62
C MET A 772 16.19 8.34 18.32
N ASN A 773 15.38 9.12 17.61
CA ASN A 773 15.78 10.42 17.07
C ASN A 773 15.65 11.57 18.09
N ASP A 774 14.91 11.40 19.20
CA ASP A 774 14.70 12.46 20.18
C ASP A 774 15.97 12.73 21.02
N ASN A 775 16.59 13.89 20.77
CA ASN A 775 17.77 14.39 21.47
C ASN A 775 17.44 15.39 22.61
N THR A 776 16.16 15.60 22.95
CA THR A 776 15.76 16.60 23.96
C THR A 776 16.17 16.25 25.40
N SER A 777 16.57 15.00 25.66
CA SER A 777 17.06 14.55 26.97
C SER A 777 18.28 13.65 26.86
N LYS A 778 19.32 14.01 27.63
CA LYS A 778 20.48 13.14 27.93
C LYS A 778 20.16 12.11 29.02
N SER A 779 19.08 12.28 29.77
CA SER A 779 18.68 11.38 30.88
C SER A 779 18.12 10.04 30.38
N ALA A 780 17.44 10.06 29.23
CA ALA A 780 16.96 8.84 28.57
C ALA A 780 18.12 8.09 27.88
N GLY A 781 18.94 7.42 28.70
CA GLY A 781 20.20 6.79 28.33
C GLY A 781 20.08 5.77 27.19
N LYS A 782 21.17 5.64 26.40
CA LYS A 782 21.22 4.86 25.15
C LYS A 782 20.72 3.42 25.33
N PHE A 783 21.10 2.78 26.44
CA PHE A 783 20.66 1.41 26.78
C PHE A 783 19.15 1.30 27.04
N ALA A 784 18.53 2.30 27.69
CA ALA A 784 17.09 2.27 27.97
C ALA A 784 16.27 2.31 26.67
N ARG A 785 16.71 3.09 25.67
CA ARG A 785 16.12 3.12 24.31
C ARG A 785 16.17 1.74 23.65
N TYR A 786 17.33 1.07 23.70
CA TYR A 786 17.49 -0.31 23.23
C TYR A 786 16.51 -1.27 23.92
N ARG A 787 16.38 -1.21 25.25
CA ARG A 787 15.48 -2.09 26.02
C ARG A 787 14.01 -1.90 25.61
N ILE A 788 13.57 -0.66 25.40
CA ILE A 788 12.20 -0.35 24.93
C ILE A 788 11.97 -0.91 23.53
N ILE A 789 12.89 -0.66 22.60
CA ILE A 789 12.75 -1.07 21.19
C ILE A 789 12.70 -2.59 21.08
N TYR A 790 13.61 -3.31 21.74
CA TYR A 790 13.61 -4.77 21.69
C TYR A 790 12.44 -5.42 22.43
N GLY A 791 11.91 -4.80 23.49
CA GLY A 791 10.65 -5.22 24.11
C GLY A 791 9.44 -5.04 23.19
N LEU A 792 9.40 -3.95 22.40
CA LEU A 792 8.35 -3.76 21.39
C LEU A 792 8.49 -4.74 20.22
N LEU A 793 9.72 -5.15 19.85
CA LEU A 793 9.94 -6.23 18.88
C LEU A 793 9.50 -7.60 19.41
N GLU A 794 9.64 -7.86 20.72
CA GLU A 794 9.06 -9.05 21.38
C GLU A 794 7.52 -9.01 21.38
N ASP A 795 6.91 -7.85 21.69
CA ASP A 795 5.45 -7.68 21.60
C ASP A 795 4.93 -7.85 20.16
N MET A 796 5.69 -7.43 19.14
CA MET A 796 5.39 -7.67 17.72
C MET A 796 5.48 -9.16 17.34
N GLU A 797 6.49 -9.87 17.84
CA GLU A 797 6.66 -11.31 17.57
C GLU A 797 5.53 -12.14 18.18
N GLN A 798 5.07 -11.80 19.40
CA GLN A 798 3.90 -12.41 20.04
C GLN A 798 2.61 -12.33 19.19
N ILE A 799 2.45 -11.29 18.36
CA ILE A 799 1.24 -11.08 17.53
C ILE A 799 1.37 -11.58 16.09
N ASP A 800 2.41 -12.38 15.81
CA ASP A 800 2.76 -12.96 14.50
C ASP A 800 3.03 -11.89 13.42
N LEU A 801 3.60 -10.74 13.81
CA LEU A 801 3.89 -9.61 12.92
C LEU A 801 5.36 -9.60 12.48
N ASP A 802 5.59 -9.68 11.17
CA ASP A 802 6.94 -9.57 10.57
C ASP A 802 7.54 -8.16 10.68
N LEU A 803 8.86 -8.13 10.84
CA LEU A 803 9.72 -6.94 10.76
C LEU A 803 9.68 -6.32 9.35
N ASP A 804 9.99 -5.03 9.23
CA ASP A 804 10.32 -4.36 7.96
C ASP A 804 11.68 -3.65 8.00
N ASP A 805 12.12 -3.20 6.82
CA ASP A 805 13.37 -2.45 6.60
C ASP A 805 13.61 -1.33 7.61
N GLU A 806 12.56 -0.58 7.96
CA GLU A 806 12.68 0.61 8.81
C GLU A 806 12.83 0.23 10.28
N LEU A 807 12.03 -0.72 10.76
CA LEU A 807 12.21 -1.30 12.09
C LEU A 807 13.55 -2.03 12.25
N PHE A 808 14.06 -2.66 11.19
CA PHE A 808 15.40 -3.26 11.18
C PHE A 808 16.51 -2.22 11.28
N ARG A 809 16.42 -1.12 10.51
CA ARG A 809 17.34 0.03 10.58
C ARG A 809 17.39 0.62 11.99
N ILE A 810 16.23 0.77 12.61
CA ILE A 810 16.04 1.23 13.99
C ILE A 810 16.69 0.27 14.99
N ALA A 811 16.44 -1.04 14.90
CA ALA A 811 17.04 -2.05 15.77
C ALA A 811 18.58 -2.10 15.68
N CYS A 812 19.14 -2.02 14.47
CA CYS A 812 20.59 -1.92 14.25
C CYS A 812 21.18 -0.66 14.90
N THR A 813 20.52 0.49 14.72
CA THR A 813 20.97 1.78 15.27
C THR A 813 20.87 1.80 16.80
N ALA A 814 19.80 1.23 17.37
CA ALA A 814 19.64 1.07 18.82
C ALA A 814 20.73 0.19 19.43
N THR A 815 21.07 -0.92 18.76
CA THR A 815 22.15 -1.83 19.18
C THR A 815 23.51 -1.12 19.14
N TYR A 816 23.82 -0.41 18.05
CA TYR A 816 25.03 0.39 17.92
C TYR A 816 25.18 1.41 19.07
N PHE A 817 24.16 2.21 19.37
CA PHE A 817 24.22 3.18 20.48
C PHE A 817 24.29 2.53 21.87
N ALA A 818 23.66 1.38 22.08
CA ALA A 818 23.72 0.68 23.36
C ALA A 818 25.12 0.09 23.63
N VAL A 819 25.74 -0.55 22.63
CA VAL A 819 27.15 -0.99 22.72
C VAL A 819 28.08 0.22 22.87
N GLN A 820 27.76 1.37 22.27
CA GLN A 820 28.51 2.61 22.50
C GLN A 820 28.46 3.06 23.98
N SER A 821 27.29 3.04 24.64
CA SER A 821 27.22 3.30 26.08
C SER A 821 27.99 2.28 26.92
N VAL A 822 28.02 1.00 26.53
CA VAL A 822 28.82 -0.04 27.21
C VAL A 822 30.31 0.28 27.14
N HIS A 823 30.85 0.59 25.95
CA HIS A 823 32.26 0.96 25.79
C HIS A 823 32.62 2.33 26.37
N GLN A 824 31.64 3.18 26.66
CA GLN A 824 31.83 4.45 27.37
C GLN A 824 31.68 4.32 28.90
N GLY A 825 31.40 3.12 29.43
CA GLY A 825 31.18 2.89 30.86
C GLY A 825 29.86 3.46 31.41
N GLU A 826 28.94 3.86 30.53
CA GLU A 826 27.64 4.46 30.89
C GLU A 826 26.56 3.42 31.22
N ALA A 827 26.80 2.13 30.97
CA ALA A 827 25.82 1.05 31.13
C ALA A 827 26.11 0.20 32.38
N ALA A 828 25.05 -0.33 33.00
CA ALA A 828 25.18 -1.25 34.13
C ALA A 828 25.81 -2.60 33.71
N PHE A 829 26.51 -3.27 34.63
CA PHE A 829 27.32 -4.46 34.31
C PHE A 829 26.50 -5.64 33.74
N GLY A 830 25.34 -5.95 34.31
CA GLY A 830 24.47 -7.02 33.79
C GLY A 830 23.87 -6.69 32.42
N ASP A 831 23.49 -5.43 32.23
CA ASP A 831 23.01 -4.87 30.96
C ASP A 831 24.09 -4.96 29.86
N ALA A 832 25.33 -4.59 30.19
CA ALA A 832 26.48 -4.69 29.29
C ALA A 832 26.74 -6.13 28.84
N ASN A 833 26.78 -7.08 29.77
CA ASN A 833 27.00 -8.49 29.47
C ASN A 833 25.89 -9.05 28.56
N GLN A 834 24.62 -8.69 28.78
CA GLN A 834 23.50 -9.18 27.97
C GLN A 834 23.60 -8.75 26.50
N ILE A 835 24.01 -7.50 26.21
CA ILE A 835 24.17 -7.04 24.82
C ILE A 835 25.42 -7.66 24.19
N LEU A 836 26.54 -7.71 24.91
CA LEU A 836 27.78 -8.24 24.35
C LEU A 836 27.69 -9.75 24.04
N SER A 837 26.90 -10.53 24.79
CA SER A 837 26.67 -11.94 24.48
C SER A 837 25.61 -12.18 23.41
N ASN A 838 24.48 -11.47 23.45
CA ASN A 838 23.29 -11.84 22.67
C ASN A 838 22.96 -10.88 21.51
N GLY A 839 23.55 -9.68 21.47
CA GLY A 839 23.19 -8.63 20.50
C GLY A 839 23.52 -9.01 19.05
N SER A 840 24.65 -9.65 18.82
CA SER A 840 25.08 -10.16 17.50
C SER A 840 24.15 -11.26 16.98
N ALA A 841 23.92 -12.29 17.80
CA ALA A 841 23.01 -13.39 17.48
C ALA A 841 21.58 -12.88 17.21
N ARG A 842 21.09 -11.91 17.99
CA ARG A 842 19.77 -11.32 17.80
C ARG A 842 19.67 -10.52 16.49
N LEU A 843 20.67 -9.70 16.17
CA LEU A 843 20.71 -8.98 14.88
C LEU A 843 20.82 -9.94 13.69
N ARG A 844 21.64 -11.00 13.77
CA ARG A 844 21.72 -12.06 12.74
C ARG A 844 20.38 -12.76 12.53
N THR A 845 19.64 -13.07 13.60
CA THR A 845 18.30 -13.64 13.52
C THR A 845 17.30 -12.67 12.88
N LEU A 846 17.30 -11.38 13.25
CA LEU A 846 16.43 -10.37 12.62
C LEU A 846 16.75 -10.18 11.13
N PHE A 847 18.03 -10.12 10.75
CA PHE A 847 18.44 -10.02 9.34
C PHE A 847 18.02 -11.26 8.54
N ASN A 848 18.30 -12.46 9.08
CA ASN A 848 17.92 -13.72 8.44
C ASN A 848 16.40 -13.89 8.32
N SER A 849 15.61 -13.33 9.24
CA SER A 849 14.15 -13.28 9.13
C SER A 849 13.68 -12.26 8.08
N LEU A 850 14.34 -11.09 7.99
CA LEU A 850 13.97 -10.01 7.06
C LEU A 850 14.23 -10.40 5.59
N VAL A 851 15.45 -10.85 5.28
CA VAL A 851 15.80 -11.31 3.92
C VAL A 851 15.25 -12.72 3.64
N GLY A 852 14.97 -13.47 4.70
CA GLY A 852 14.58 -14.87 4.66
C GLY A 852 15.74 -15.80 4.27
N ALA A 853 16.92 -15.62 4.85
CA ALA A 853 18.14 -16.36 4.47
C ALA A 853 18.01 -17.88 4.67
N ASN A 854 17.16 -18.33 5.60
CA ASN A 854 16.99 -19.74 5.99
C ASN A 854 16.21 -20.60 4.95
N ALA A 855 16.15 -20.21 3.68
CA ALA A 855 15.46 -20.97 2.64
C ALA A 855 16.07 -20.80 1.25
N ASP A 856 17.16 -21.53 0.99
CA ASP A 856 17.54 -21.92 -0.38
C ASP A 856 16.53 -22.93 -0.94
N MET A 857 15.33 -22.43 -1.24
CA MET A 857 14.31 -23.16 -1.99
C MET A 857 14.75 -23.25 -3.45
N HIS A 858 15.50 -24.30 -3.78
CA HIS A 858 15.68 -24.77 -5.14
C HIS A 858 14.33 -25.26 -5.68
N LEU A 859 13.52 -24.33 -6.17
CA LEU A 859 12.26 -24.65 -6.85
C LEU A 859 12.57 -25.33 -8.19
N TYR A 860 11.88 -26.43 -8.45
CA TYR A 860 12.23 -27.45 -9.46
C TYR A 860 12.37 -26.92 -10.90
N ARG A 861 11.84 -25.73 -11.20
CA ARG A 861 11.79 -25.14 -12.55
C ARG A 861 12.76 -23.95 -12.78
N GLY A 862 13.69 -23.70 -11.86
CA GLY A 862 14.73 -22.66 -12.01
C GLY A 862 14.31 -21.23 -11.67
N ASP A 863 13.00 -20.93 -11.67
CA ASP A 863 12.44 -19.67 -11.13
C ASP A 863 12.63 -19.60 -9.61
N ILE A 864 13.79 -19.12 -9.15
CA ILE A 864 14.05 -18.78 -7.75
C ILE A 864 13.18 -17.58 -7.38
N VAL A 865 12.42 -17.66 -6.28
CA VAL A 865 11.74 -16.48 -5.72
C VAL A 865 12.80 -15.56 -5.13
N PRO A 866 12.97 -14.31 -5.61
CA PRO A 866 14.03 -13.44 -5.11
C PRO A 866 13.82 -13.15 -3.62
N PRO A 867 14.88 -13.20 -2.78
CA PRO A 867 14.78 -12.82 -1.38
C PRO A 867 14.41 -11.33 -1.27
N HIS A 868 13.86 -10.94 -0.13
CA HIS A 868 13.66 -9.52 0.16
C HIS A 868 15.05 -8.86 0.30
N ILE A 869 15.27 -7.75 -0.42
CA ILE A 869 16.53 -7.01 -0.41
C ILE A 869 16.33 -5.69 0.37
N PRO A 870 16.93 -5.56 1.57
CA PRO A 870 16.84 -4.33 2.33
C PRO A 870 17.45 -3.13 1.62
N GLY A 871 16.98 -1.94 1.95
CA GLY A 871 17.54 -0.72 1.39
C GLY A 871 19.01 -0.47 1.79
N PRO A 872 19.77 0.32 1.01
CA PRO A 872 21.19 0.52 1.30
C PRO A 872 21.49 1.13 2.68
N ALA A 873 20.58 1.93 3.25
CA ALA A 873 20.75 2.54 4.58
C ALA A 873 20.52 1.51 5.70
N GLU A 874 19.62 0.58 5.46
CA GLU A 874 19.31 -0.58 6.28
C GLU A 874 20.51 -1.54 6.32
N LEU A 875 21.12 -1.84 5.16
CA LEU A 875 22.39 -2.59 5.06
C LEU A 875 23.56 -1.85 5.74
N HIS A 876 23.66 -0.53 5.58
CA HIS A 876 24.69 0.29 6.24
C HIS A 876 24.60 0.21 7.76
N ALA A 877 23.38 0.34 8.31
CA ALA A 877 23.14 0.25 9.74
C ALA A 877 23.52 -1.12 10.33
N TYR A 878 23.24 -2.21 9.60
CA TYR A 878 23.59 -3.57 10.01
C TYR A 878 25.12 -3.78 10.08
N VAL A 879 25.86 -3.39 9.04
CA VAL A 879 27.33 -3.44 9.02
C VAL A 879 27.94 -2.63 10.17
N ARG A 880 27.40 -1.43 10.45
CA ARG A 880 27.84 -0.61 11.60
C ARG A 880 27.60 -1.29 12.94
N ALA A 881 26.47 -1.97 13.12
CA ALA A 881 26.14 -2.64 14.37
C ALA A 881 27.02 -3.88 14.61
N LEU A 882 27.13 -4.77 13.62
CA LEU A 882 28.01 -5.95 13.70
C LEU A 882 29.49 -5.57 13.90
N GLY A 883 29.96 -4.58 13.14
CA GLY A 883 31.34 -4.08 13.23
C GLY A 883 31.68 -3.35 14.52
N PHE A 884 30.68 -2.94 15.32
CA PHE A 884 30.89 -2.35 16.64
C PHE A 884 30.75 -3.38 17.78
N LEU A 885 29.94 -4.44 17.56
CA LEU A 885 29.92 -5.66 18.39
C LEU A 885 31.22 -6.48 18.26
N GLY A 886 31.86 -6.46 17.09
CA GLY A 886 33.03 -7.31 16.77
C GLY A 886 32.67 -8.64 16.13
N ASP A 887 31.47 -8.78 15.55
CA ASP A 887 31.02 -10.03 14.94
C ASP A 887 31.54 -10.20 13.51
N HIS A 888 32.79 -10.64 13.40
CA HIS A 888 33.47 -10.88 12.12
C HIS A 888 32.83 -12.02 11.30
N GLU A 889 32.26 -13.04 11.96
CA GLU A 889 31.48 -14.07 11.28
C GLU A 889 30.20 -13.51 10.68
N GLY A 890 29.50 -12.65 11.42
CA GLY A 890 28.30 -11.96 10.96
C GLY A 890 28.60 -11.08 9.74
N LEU A 891 29.75 -10.39 9.73
CA LEU A 891 30.21 -9.60 8.59
C LEU A 891 30.56 -10.49 7.37
N TYR A 892 31.21 -11.64 7.57
CA TYR A 892 31.50 -12.59 6.50
C TYR A 892 30.24 -13.30 5.94
N SER A 893 29.31 -13.67 6.82
CA SER A 893 27.99 -14.19 6.45
C SER A 893 27.20 -13.14 5.64
N PHE A 894 27.27 -11.88 6.06
CA PHE A 894 26.69 -10.76 5.33
C PHE A 894 27.31 -10.56 3.95
N THR A 895 28.64 -10.57 3.79
CA THR A 895 29.27 -10.42 2.46
C THR A 895 29.03 -11.63 1.55
N THR A 896 28.92 -12.83 2.12
CA THR A 896 28.53 -14.04 1.41
C THR A 896 27.09 -13.93 0.88
N TRP A 897 26.15 -13.42 1.68
CA TRP A 897 24.78 -13.12 1.23
C TRP A 897 24.75 -12.00 0.17
N LEU A 898 25.50 -10.92 0.40
CA LEU A 898 25.51 -9.74 -0.47
C LEU A 898 26.02 -10.08 -1.88
N THR A 899 27.09 -10.87 -1.97
CA THR A 899 27.66 -11.32 -3.26
C THR A 899 26.77 -12.36 -3.95
N LYS A 900 26.16 -13.28 -3.20
CA LYS A 900 25.19 -14.27 -3.71
C LYS A 900 23.98 -13.61 -4.40
N HIS A 901 23.51 -12.48 -3.90
CA HIS A 901 22.35 -11.73 -4.43
C HIS A 901 22.74 -10.41 -5.10
N ARG A 902 23.95 -10.35 -5.68
CA ARG A 902 24.54 -9.11 -6.22
C ARG A 902 23.66 -8.39 -7.25
N SER A 903 22.96 -9.14 -8.12
CA SER A 903 22.08 -8.61 -9.16
C SER A 903 20.87 -7.88 -8.59
N GLU A 904 20.23 -8.48 -7.60
CA GLU A 904 19.05 -7.95 -6.91
C GLU A 904 19.44 -6.77 -6.00
N VAL A 905 20.61 -6.85 -5.35
CA VAL A 905 21.24 -5.73 -4.62
C VAL A 905 21.52 -4.56 -5.56
N THR A 906 22.21 -4.75 -6.68
CA THR A 906 22.50 -3.69 -7.67
C THR A 906 21.20 -3.07 -8.19
N ALA A 907 20.17 -3.87 -8.51
CA ALA A 907 18.86 -3.35 -8.93
C ALA A 907 18.16 -2.53 -7.82
N ARG A 908 18.13 -3.04 -6.57
CA ARG A 908 17.55 -2.37 -5.40
C ARG A 908 18.25 -1.06 -5.05
N VAL A 909 19.56 -1.01 -5.29
CA VAL A 909 20.46 0.15 -5.13
C VAL A 909 20.19 1.20 -6.21
N GLN A 910 20.00 0.79 -7.47
CA GLN A 910 19.66 1.70 -8.57
C GLN A 910 18.25 2.29 -8.44
N ALA A 911 17.30 1.55 -7.84
CA ALA A 911 15.93 2.00 -7.62
C ALA A 911 15.76 3.07 -6.51
N GLN A 912 16.82 3.44 -5.77
CA GLN A 912 16.75 4.34 -4.62
C GLN A 912 17.64 5.58 -4.78
N ARG A 913 17.10 6.78 -4.45
CA ARG A 913 17.84 8.06 -4.43
C ARG A 913 19.09 7.92 -3.56
N SER A 914 20.27 8.28 -4.10
CA SER A 914 21.58 8.08 -3.47
C SER A 914 21.90 6.64 -3.03
N GLY A 915 21.21 5.62 -3.57
CA GLY A 915 21.45 4.23 -3.21
C GLY A 915 22.89 3.77 -3.48
N ARG A 916 23.50 4.22 -4.59
CA ARG A 916 24.92 3.97 -4.93
C ARG A 916 25.87 4.61 -3.92
N ASP A 917 25.61 5.87 -3.53
CA ASP A 917 26.41 6.60 -2.53
C ASP A 917 26.38 5.89 -1.17
N ILE A 918 25.22 5.35 -0.80
CA ILE A 918 25.01 4.65 0.47
C ILE A 918 25.60 3.23 0.42
N LEU A 919 25.49 2.50 -0.69
CA LEU A 919 26.18 1.22 -0.88
C LEU A 919 27.70 1.38 -0.74
N PHE A 920 28.28 2.41 -1.36
CA PHE A 920 29.71 2.72 -1.21
C PHE A 920 30.07 3.01 0.25
N LYS A 921 29.24 3.77 0.98
CA LYS A 921 29.40 3.98 2.44
C LYS A 921 29.29 2.69 3.26
N THR A 922 28.48 1.72 2.83
CA THR A 922 28.41 0.39 3.43
C THR A 922 29.70 -0.40 3.24
N LEU A 923 30.29 -0.39 2.04
CA LEU A 923 31.57 -1.05 1.77
C LEU A 923 32.75 -0.39 2.51
N VAL A 924 32.74 0.94 2.65
CA VAL A 924 33.74 1.67 3.45
C VAL A 924 33.60 1.37 4.95
N ALA A 925 32.36 1.30 5.46
CA ALA A 925 32.10 0.90 6.85
C ALA A 925 32.48 -0.56 7.14
N LEU A 926 32.28 -1.46 6.17
CA LEU A 926 32.73 -2.85 6.23
C LEU A 926 34.26 -2.93 6.31
N ARG A 927 34.99 -2.19 5.46
CA ARG A 927 36.46 -2.11 5.55
C ARG A 927 36.93 -1.60 6.91
N ALA A 928 36.30 -0.55 7.46
CA ALA A 928 36.63 -0.03 8.79
C ALA A 928 36.46 -1.10 9.89
N ALA A 929 35.34 -1.82 9.90
CA ALA A 929 35.06 -2.88 10.85
C ALA A 929 36.06 -4.04 10.77
N VAL A 930 36.50 -4.40 9.57
CA VAL A 930 37.41 -5.54 9.32
C VAL A 930 38.87 -5.19 9.60
N GLU A 931 39.36 -4.05 9.09
CA GLU A 931 40.80 -3.70 9.13
C GLU A 931 41.21 -2.91 10.37
N ASN A 932 40.37 -2.01 10.89
CA ASN A 932 40.73 -1.10 11.99
C ASN A 932 40.25 -1.59 13.37
N GLY A 933 39.41 -2.63 13.41
CA GLY A 933 38.77 -3.14 14.63
C GLY A 933 37.49 -2.39 15.04
N GLY A 934 36.92 -1.57 14.15
CA GLY A 934 35.64 -0.93 14.40
C GLY A 934 35.32 0.26 13.50
N VAL A 935 34.10 0.78 13.68
CA VAL A 935 33.52 1.84 12.84
C VAL A 935 33.53 3.20 13.57
N SER A 936 34.62 3.51 14.25
CA SER A 936 34.82 4.69 15.11
C SER A 936 36.30 5.11 15.14
N PRO A 937 36.65 6.41 15.22
CA PRO A 937 38.04 6.88 15.30
C PRO A 937 38.84 6.36 16.51
N HIS A 938 38.15 5.82 17.53
CA HIS A 938 38.74 5.25 18.74
C HIS A 938 38.42 3.75 18.86
N SER A 939 38.39 3.03 17.72
CA SER A 939 38.25 1.57 17.71
C SER A 939 39.50 0.91 18.26
N ASP A 940 39.33 -0.04 19.18
CA ASP A 940 40.43 -0.85 19.69
C ASP A 940 40.93 -1.81 18.59
N HIS A 941 42.21 -1.67 18.21
CA HIS A 941 42.85 -2.52 17.21
C HIS A 941 42.99 -3.99 17.66
N SER A 942 42.79 -4.30 18.94
CA SER A 942 42.65 -5.70 19.41
C SER A 942 41.45 -6.42 18.80
N LYS A 943 40.38 -5.67 18.44
CA LYS A 943 39.17 -6.18 17.79
C LYS A 943 39.27 -6.28 16.26
N ARG A 944 40.48 -6.32 15.70
CA ARG A 944 40.67 -6.49 14.24
C ARG A 944 40.24 -7.90 13.83
N ALA A 945 39.61 -8.02 12.66
CA ALA A 945 39.23 -9.33 12.14
C ALA A 945 40.46 -10.22 11.93
N PRO A 946 40.38 -11.54 12.22
CA PRO A 946 41.41 -12.51 11.85
C PRO A 946 41.79 -12.39 10.38
N ALA A 947 43.10 -12.53 10.08
CA ALA A 947 43.65 -12.25 8.76
C ALA A 947 42.92 -13.02 7.64
N ASP A 948 42.58 -14.28 7.90
CA ASP A 948 41.89 -15.15 6.94
C ASP A 948 40.47 -14.65 6.64
N ILE A 949 39.71 -14.26 7.67
CA ILE A 949 38.35 -13.70 7.52
C ILE A 949 38.41 -12.35 6.78
N ALA A 950 39.39 -11.51 7.10
CA ALA A 950 39.60 -10.25 6.41
C ALA A 950 39.93 -10.43 4.92
N LEU A 951 40.75 -11.44 4.58
CA LEU A 951 41.12 -11.77 3.21
C LEU A 951 39.93 -12.36 2.43
N LEU A 952 39.14 -13.25 3.06
CA LEU A 952 37.90 -13.80 2.49
C LEU A 952 36.85 -12.72 2.20
N ILE A 953 36.58 -11.82 3.17
CA ILE A 953 35.66 -10.69 2.98
C ILE A 953 36.14 -9.80 1.82
N LYS A 954 37.43 -9.48 1.78
CA LYS A 954 38.01 -8.68 0.71
C LYS A 954 37.85 -9.36 -0.65
N SER A 955 38.20 -10.64 -0.78
CA SER A 955 38.11 -11.37 -2.05
C SER A 955 36.67 -11.48 -2.56
N GLN A 956 35.69 -11.60 -1.66
CA GLN A 956 34.27 -11.55 -2.02
C GLN A 956 33.89 -10.19 -2.63
N ILE A 957 34.25 -9.07 -2.01
CA ILE A 957 33.91 -7.74 -2.53
C ILE A 957 34.70 -7.38 -3.80
N ASP A 958 35.99 -7.75 -3.88
CA ASP A 958 36.82 -7.55 -5.09
C ASP A 958 36.32 -8.37 -6.30
N SER A 959 35.50 -9.41 -6.08
CA SER A 959 34.88 -10.19 -7.17
C SER A 959 33.68 -9.50 -7.86
N VAL A 960 33.20 -8.36 -7.34
CA VAL A 960 32.03 -7.64 -7.88
C VAL A 960 32.45 -6.29 -8.47
N GLU A 961 32.83 -6.33 -9.75
CA GLU A 961 33.27 -5.15 -10.52
C GLU A 961 32.24 -4.01 -10.52
N GLU A 962 30.94 -4.33 -10.52
CA GLU A 962 29.82 -3.37 -10.47
C GLU A 962 29.88 -2.37 -9.31
N TRP A 963 30.54 -2.74 -8.20
CA TRP A 963 30.65 -1.92 -6.99
C TRP A 963 32.02 -1.23 -6.86
N GLY A 964 32.94 -1.50 -7.79
CA GLY A 964 34.29 -0.92 -7.82
C GLY A 964 35.35 -1.67 -6.99
N GLY A 965 35.01 -2.77 -6.31
CA GLY A 965 35.93 -3.53 -5.45
C GLY A 965 36.20 -2.90 -4.07
N TRP A 966 37.27 -3.34 -3.41
CA TRP A 966 37.59 -2.98 -2.02
C TRP A 966 38.00 -1.50 -1.86
N PRO A 967 37.22 -0.64 -1.15
CA PRO A 967 37.45 0.80 -1.15
C PRO A 967 38.80 1.21 -0.55
N ALA A 968 39.54 2.09 -1.22
CA ALA A 968 40.83 2.61 -0.76
C ALA A 968 40.80 3.29 0.64
N GLN A 969 41.91 3.18 1.39
CA GLN A 969 42.02 3.62 2.80
C GLN A 969 41.65 5.09 3.04
N LYS A 970 41.97 5.98 2.09
CA LYS A 970 41.57 7.41 2.07
C LYS A 970 40.06 7.62 2.36
N TYR A 971 39.21 6.72 1.86
CA TYR A 971 37.77 6.79 2.09
C TYR A 971 37.36 6.34 3.50
N VAL A 972 38.10 5.40 4.10
CA VAL A 972 37.90 4.96 5.49
C VAL A 972 38.22 6.10 6.45
N GLU A 973 39.34 6.80 6.23
CA GLU A 973 39.72 8.00 7.00
C GLU A 973 38.65 9.08 6.90
N TRP A 974 38.21 9.43 5.69
CA TRP A 974 37.13 10.42 5.48
C TRP A 974 35.80 9.98 6.07
N TYR A 975 35.51 8.68 6.09
CA TYR A 975 34.29 8.13 6.71
C TYR A 975 34.35 8.26 8.24
N LEU A 976 35.46 7.88 8.87
CA LEU A 976 35.65 7.97 10.32
C LEU A 976 35.63 9.43 10.82
N MET A 977 36.16 10.35 10.01
CA MET A 977 36.09 11.80 10.25
C MET A 977 34.73 12.44 9.89
N GLY A 978 33.73 11.65 9.47
CA GLY A 978 32.40 12.13 9.09
C GLY A 978 32.34 12.97 7.79
N GLY A 979 33.45 13.06 7.06
CA GLY A 979 33.63 13.90 5.88
C GLY A 979 33.21 13.27 4.55
N LEU A 980 32.86 11.98 4.49
CA LEU A 980 32.55 11.27 3.24
C LEU A 980 31.22 11.73 2.60
N LYS A 981 31.29 12.85 1.87
CA LYS A 981 30.18 13.51 1.16
C LYS A 981 30.09 13.19 -0.34
N SER A 982 31.10 12.55 -0.93
CA SER A 982 31.21 12.33 -2.38
C SER A 982 30.40 11.13 -2.89
N ALA A 983 30.04 11.19 -4.18
CA ALA A 983 29.63 10.04 -4.98
C ALA A 983 30.76 8.99 -5.08
N PRO A 984 30.46 7.72 -5.43
CA PRO A 984 31.49 6.72 -5.73
C PRO A 984 32.31 7.11 -6.97
N PRO A 985 33.59 6.69 -7.06
CA PRO A 985 34.43 6.95 -8.23
C PRO A 985 33.87 6.28 -9.49
N THR A 986 33.91 7.00 -10.62
CA THR A 986 33.31 6.57 -11.90
C THR A 986 33.99 5.35 -12.53
N VAL A 987 35.23 5.04 -12.12
CA VAL A 987 36.01 3.87 -12.55
C VAL A 987 36.80 3.34 -11.35
N GLY A 988 36.30 2.29 -10.71
CA GLY A 988 36.99 1.53 -9.65
C GLY A 988 37.15 2.24 -8.29
N GLY A 989 36.92 1.52 -7.21
CA GLY A 989 37.17 1.95 -5.82
C GLY A 989 38.65 1.85 -5.38
N ARG A 990 39.56 1.65 -6.34
CA ARG A 990 41.01 1.44 -6.14
C ARG A 990 41.74 2.72 -5.69
#